data_AF-A0A957U7K9-F1
#
_entry.id   AF-A0A957U7K9-F1
#
_cell.length_a   1.000
_cell.length_b   1.000
_cell.length_c   1.000
_cell.angle_alpha   90.00
_cell.angle_beta   90.00
_cell.angle_gamma   90.00
#
_symmetry.space_group_name_H-M   'P 1'
#
loop_
_entity.id
_entity.type
_entity.pdbx_description
1 polymer ?
#
loop_
_entity_poly.entity_id
_entity_poly.type
_entity_poly.pdbx_seq_one_letter_code
_entity_poly.pdbx_strand_id
1 'polypeptide(L)'
;ARPIAQITRMTFLTLGHVLEQDYIRTAVGKGLSRPRIIAFHVMRNGAVPILTTIGLSLRLALSSLPVVELFFGWPGAGFMLLKAIAGHDLNLAIALLLIFGLIFVLLSMLLEVGYFWADPRLRALSALPASRGRSVRLAFDGWRAGSSQGSRLPALRDWVAGLREEFSWASWTNSWQSLRGHAQEDGFARTQTASTRRRGIANWPLWLGALIIAALGLVLLFGPQLARHSPYTTQGMEYVDGVLSIPPFAPDAVYPWGTDVLGRDIQSLVLAGARQTLALAALAVGLRMVIGVALGLAAGWWSASPLDRFIAGVASVLAAFPTLILVMLLILILGIRGGFRPFVLGLGLVGWGEIMQFVRGEVIALRPKPFLESAVAVGASTSRIIGRHIMPNLLPAFVSLIALELGAVLMLLGELGFVGIFIGGGAFAELVIDAPKYHYSDVPEWGALLSNVRLYARVYPWTAIYPALGFFVAILGFNLLGEGVRRLVDAGALHLDRLANRFVLVGALVAVVMQPEIITAFANDPSLGYGLSALKSVWWVMADGFVSTTGYEQIDTLFSGGGMSSMLSTVWLILGAMSFGAMMDFGGFNTRLIAPIIGRIKSVGGTIATVMLTSLGLNIVGGDQYIAIVLPARMFLVEFRNRGIHPETLATAVENSGTVTSPLIPWNSCGAYMSAALGVSTFVYFPYCFFNFANFLLGMIYGFVGINVLRLDPEEFPEIESLPVAPAVDLQK
;
A
#
# COMPACT_ATOMS: atom_id res chain seq x y z
N ALA A 1 28.93 6.84 6.79
CA ALA A 1 28.33 7.32 5.51
C ALA A 1 26.81 7.47 5.58
N ARG A 2 26.03 6.39 5.85
CA ARG A 2 24.55 6.42 5.87
C ARG A 2 23.91 7.48 6.80
N PRO A 3 24.32 7.63 8.08
CA PRO A 3 23.84 8.70 8.97
C PRO A 3 23.95 10.10 8.38
N ILE A 4 25.12 10.43 7.83
CA ILE A 4 25.41 11.74 7.25
C ILE A 4 24.51 11.99 6.05
N ALA A 5 24.40 11.02 5.14
CA ALA A 5 23.55 11.14 3.95
C ALA A 5 22.06 11.35 4.31
N GLN A 6 21.54 10.64 5.31
CA GLN A 6 20.16 10.82 5.78
C GLN A 6 19.93 12.20 6.38
N ILE A 7 20.84 12.66 7.25
CA ILE A 7 20.77 13.99 7.85
C ILE A 7 20.82 15.07 6.76
N THR A 8 21.75 14.96 5.80
CA THR A 8 21.87 15.92 4.69
C THR A 8 20.61 15.94 3.82
N ARG A 9 20.08 14.78 3.42
CA ARG A 9 18.87 14.68 2.60
C ARG A 9 17.67 15.28 3.32
N MET A 10 17.43 14.89 4.58
CA MET A 10 16.25 15.37 5.30
C MET A 10 16.35 16.86 5.63
N THR A 11 17.55 17.34 5.94
CA THR A 11 17.81 18.78 6.09
C THR A 11 17.50 19.52 4.80
N PHE A 12 18.00 19.05 3.66
CA PHE A 12 17.72 19.68 2.36
C PHE A 12 16.22 19.74 2.04
N LEU A 13 15.50 18.62 2.18
CA LEU A 13 14.07 18.54 1.91
C LEU A 13 13.25 19.42 2.85
N THR A 14 13.56 19.37 4.15
CA THR A 14 12.83 20.14 5.17
C THR A 14 13.05 21.64 4.96
N LEU A 15 14.29 22.07 4.75
CA LEU A 15 14.59 23.48 4.52
C LEU A 15 13.99 23.98 3.20
N GLY A 16 14.00 23.17 2.14
CA GLY A 16 13.34 23.48 0.87
C GLY A 16 11.86 23.76 1.06
N HIS A 17 11.13 22.85 1.72
CA HIS A 17 9.70 23.02 1.98
C HIS A 17 9.40 24.23 2.87
N VAL A 18 10.26 24.50 3.86
CA VAL A 18 10.12 25.66 4.75
C VAL A 18 10.36 26.98 4.03
N LEU A 19 11.33 27.04 3.10
CA LEU A 19 11.63 28.22 2.29
C LEU A 19 10.48 28.64 1.38
N GLU A 20 9.63 27.70 0.96
CA GLU A 20 8.49 27.95 0.08
C GLU A 20 7.26 28.49 0.81
N GLN A 21 7.26 28.52 2.15
CA GLN A 21 6.11 28.94 2.94
C GLN A 21 5.86 30.46 2.86
N ASP A 22 4.60 30.86 2.90
CA ASP A 22 4.18 32.27 2.73
C ASP A 22 4.72 33.21 3.82
N TYR A 23 4.98 32.71 5.02
CA TYR A 23 5.60 33.51 6.08
C TYR A 23 7.07 33.87 5.77
N ILE A 24 7.77 33.06 4.97
CA ILE A 24 9.13 33.39 4.49
C ILE A 24 9.04 34.50 3.45
N ARG A 25 8.07 34.42 2.51
CA ARG A 25 7.80 35.50 1.55
C ARG A 25 7.46 36.81 2.26
N THR A 26 6.69 36.73 3.33
CA THR A 26 6.36 37.88 4.19
C THR A 26 7.60 38.44 4.90
N ALA A 27 8.48 37.58 5.41
CA ALA A 27 9.73 38.01 6.05
C ALA A 27 10.67 38.73 5.04
N VAL A 28 10.76 38.23 3.82
CA VAL A 28 11.47 38.89 2.72
C VAL A 28 10.81 40.23 2.37
N GLY A 29 9.48 40.28 2.28
CA GLY A 29 8.72 41.51 2.01
C GLY A 29 8.86 42.58 3.11
N LYS A 30 9.17 42.17 4.36
CA LYS A 30 9.50 43.06 5.48
C LYS A 30 10.96 43.54 5.48
N GLY A 31 11.77 43.16 4.49
CA GLY A 31 13.17 43.59 4.36
C GLY A 31 14.15 42.89 5.29
N LEU A 32 13.79 41.72 5.86
CA LEU A 32 14.73 40.95 6.69
C LEU A 32 15.89 40.41 5.84
N SER A 33 17.11 40.47 6.37
CA SER A 33 18.28 39.93 5.69
C SER A 33 18.21 38.40 5.60
N ARG A 34 18.67 37.83 4.47
CA ARG A 34 18.72 36.37 4.25
C ARG A 34 19.31 35.58 5.43
N PRO A 35 20.43 36.00 6.07
CA PRO A 35 20.97 35.29 7.22
C PRO A 35 20.01 35.24 8.41
N ARG A 36 19.28 36.33 8.69
CA ARG A 36 18.27 36.36 9.75
C ARG A 36 17.07 35.48 9.42
N ILE A 37 16.63 35.48 8.16
CA ILE A 37 15.53 34.62 7.72
C ILE A 37 15.91 33.15 7.91
N ILE A 38 17.11 32.76 7.48
CA ILE A 38 17.59 31.38 7.64
C ILE A 38 17.70 31.02 9.12
N ALA A 39 18.38 31.84 9.92
CA ALA A 39 18.65 31.52 11.33
C ALA A 39 17.38 31.48 12.19
N PHE A 40 16.46 32.43 12.03
CA PHE A 40 15.32 32.60 12.94
C PHE A 40 14.00 32.03 12.40
N HIS A 41 13.80 32.00 11.09
CA HIS A 41 12.56 31.50 10.49
C HIS A 41 12.74 30.11 9.89
N VAL A 42 13.76 29.88 9.05
CA VAL A 42 13.89 28.60 8.35
C VAL A 42 14.38 27.50 9.30
N MET A 43 15.51 27.71 9.98
CA MET A 43 16.12 26.71 10.85
C MET A 43 15.22 26.35 12.04
N ARG A 44 14.53 27.33 12.63
CA ARG A 44 13.65 27.09 13.78
C ARG A 44 12.42 26.26 13.43
N ASN A 45 11.85 26.47 12.24
CA ASN A 45 10.70 25.68 11.77
C ASN A 45 11.11 24.32 11.17
N GLY A 46 12.37 24.18 10.71
CA GLY A 46 12.94 22.90 10.26
C GLY A 46 13.63 22.08 11.34
N ALA A 47 13.80 22.62 12.55
CA ALA A 47 14.63 22.02 13.60
C ALA A 47 14.12 20.65 14.05
N VAL A 48 12.80 20.48 14.21
CA VAL A 48 12.22 19.22 14.70
C VAL A 48 12.50 18.05 13.75
N PRO A 49 12.16 18.09 12.44
CA PRO A 49 12.50 17.00 11.51
C PRO A 49 14.00 16.72 11.40
N ILE A 50 14.84 17.76 11.47
CA ILE A 50 16.29 17.62 11.42
C ILE A 50 16.80 16.90 12.68
N LEU A 51 16.39 17.34 13.87
CA LEU A 51 16.73 16.69 15.14
C LEU A 51 16.23 15.25 15.19
N THR A 52 15.04 14.97 14.67
CA THR A 52 14.50 13.60 14.56
C THR A 52 15.40 12.74 13.70
N THR A 53 15.89 13.27 12.59
CA THR A 53 16.78 12.54 11.67
C THR A 53 18.14 12.29 12.30
N ILE A 54 18.71 13.29 12.98
CA ILE A 54 19.97 13.14 13.72
C ILE A 54 19.82 12.05 14.78
N GLY A 55 18.74 12.10 15.55
CA GLY A 55 18.44 11.13 16.58
C GLY A 55 18.28 9.71 16.07
N LEU A 56 17.52 9.53 14.99
CA LEU A 56 17.39 8.25 14.31
C LEU A 56 18.75 7.75 13.79
N SER A 57 19.53 8.64 13.18
CA SER A 57 20.84 8.32 12.60
C SER A 57 21.85 7.90 13.66
N LEU A 58 21.85 8.54 14.82
CA LEU A 58 22.72 8.21 15.95
C LEU A 58 22.36 6.85 16.55
N ARG A 59 21.06 6.56 16.70
CA ARG A 59 20.55 5.26 17.14
C ARG A 59 20.97 4.13 16.19
N LEU A 60 20.85 4.36 14.89
CA LEU A 60 21.31 3.42 13.86
C LEU A 60 22.83 3.21 13.93
N ALA A 61 23.62 4.27 14.12
CA ALA A 61 25.07 4.17 14.24
C ALA A 61 25.47 3.30 15.43
N LEU A 62 24.85 3.50 16.60
CA LEU A 62 25.09 2.68 17.79
C LEU A 62 24.73 1.21 17.57
N SER A 63 23.64 0.94 16.85
CA SER A 63 23.25 -0.45 16.53
C SER A 63 24.29 -1.16 15.67
N SER A 64 25.03 -0.43 14.82
CA SER A 64 26.07 -0.99 13.95
C SER A 64 27.46 -1.07 14.61
N LEU A 65 27.65 -0.48 15.80
CA LEU A 65 28.96 -0.42 16.45
C LEU A 65 29.64 -1.78 16.64
N PRO A 66 28.96 -2.86 17.10
CA PRO A 66 29.62 -4.16 17.27
C PRO A 66 30.27 -4.69 16.00
N VAL A 67 29.64 -4.46 14.85
CA VAL A 67 30.15 -4.85 13.52
C VAL A 67 31.40 -4.05 13.16
N VAL A 68 31.35 -2.74 13.37
CA VAL A 68 32.46 -1.82 13.06
C VAL A 68 33.67 -2.12 13.93
N GLU A 69 33.47 -2.28 15.24
CA GLU A 69 34.54 -2.61 16.19
C GLU A 69 35.19 -3.95 15.86
N LEU A 70 34.37 -4.95 15.50
CA LEU A 70 34.87 -6.25 15.05
C LEU A 70 35.70 -6.14 13.76
N PHE A 71 35.25 -5.39 12.75
CA PHE A 71 35.92 -5.28 11.45
C PHE A 71 37.26 -4.55 11.54
N PHE A 72 37.30 -3.44 12.27
CA PHE A 72 38.52 -2.63 12.42
C PHE A 72 39.42 -3.15 13.55
N GLY A 73 38.98 -4.14 14.32
CA GLY A 73 39.70 -4.62 15.50
C GLY A 73 39.80 -3.56 16.59
N TRP A 74 38.81 -2.67 16.68
CA TRP A 74 38.80 -1.61 17.69
C TRP A 74 38.34 -2.16 19.04
N PRO A 75 39.07 -1.87 20.14
CA PRO A 75 38.65 -2.27 21.47
C PRO A 75 37.43 -1.43 21.90
N GLY A 76 36.27 -2.05 21.97
CA GLY A 76 35.03 -1.39 22.38
C GLY A 76 34.00 -2.35 22.98
N ALA A 77 32.92 -1.77 23.52
CA ALA A 77 31.87 -2.51 24.22
C ALA A 77 31.10 -3.46 23.29
N GLY A 78 30.99 -3.14 22.00
CA GLY A 78 30.33 -3.99 21.01
C GLY A 78 31.16 -5.23 20.70
N PHE A 79 32.47 -5.08 20.54
CA PHE A 79 33.41 -6.18 20.38
C PHE A 79 33.47 -7.07 21.63
N MET A 80 33.48 -6.47 22.82
CA MET A 80 33.39 -7.22 24.09
C MET A 80 32.09 -8.00 24.20
N LEU A 81 30.97 -7.41 23.79
CA LEU A 81 29.66 -8.08 23.77
C LEU A 81 29.67 -9.30 22.85
N LEU A 82 30.20 -9.15 21.63
CA LEU A 82 30.31 -10.27 20.69
C LEU A 82 31.20 -11.38 21.24
N LYS A 83 32.32 -11.04 21.88
CA LYS A 83 33.19 -12.02 22.56
C LYS A 83 32.48 -12.70 23.73
N ALA A 84 31.73 -11.98 24.54
CA ALA A 84 30.97 -12.55 25.65
C ALA A 84 29.92 -13.55 25.15
N ILE A 85 29.18 -13.19 24.11
CA ILE A 85 28.20 -14.08 23.47
C ILE A 85 28.88 -15.33 22.90
N ALA A 86 29.98 -15.16 22.17
CA ALA A 86 30.74 -16.27 21.59
C ALA A 86 31.38 -17.18 22.65
N GLY A 87 31.81 -16.60 23.77
CA GLY A 87 32.37 -17.32 24.93
C GLY A 87 31.31 -17.90 25.87
N HIS A 88 30.02 -17.79 25.54
CA HIS A 88 28.89 -18.18 26.40
C HIS A 88 28.89 -17.50 27.79
N ASP A 89 29.55 -16.35 27.94
CA ASP A 89 29.49 -15.53 29.15
C ASP A 89 28.20 -14.71 29.15
N LEU A 90 27.13 -15.35 29.62
CA LEU A 90 25.79 -14.76 29.67
C LEU A 90 25.73 -13.52 30.58
N ASN A 91 26.51 -13.49 31.67
CA ASN A 91 26.47 -12.38 32.62
C ASN A 91 27.06 -11.11 32.00
N LEU A 92 28.23 -11.21 31.38
CA LEU A 92 28.86 -10.09 30.69
C LEU A 92 28.03 -9.65 29.48
N ALA A 93 27.47 -10.59 28.72
CA ALA A 93 26.61 -10.28 27.58
C ALA A 93 25.34 -9.54 28.01
N ILE A 94 24.65 -9.99 29.06
CA ILE A 94 23.45 -9.31 29.60
C ILE A 94 23.81 -7.93 30.14
N ALA A 95 24.90 -7.79 30.89
CA ALA A 95 25.33 -6.50 31.42
C ALA A 95 25.60 -5.47 30.31
N LEU A 96 26.36 -5.86 29.28
CA LEU A 96 26.64 -5.00 28.13
C LEU A 96 25.37 -4.67 27.33
N LEU A 97 24.47 -5.64 27.15
CA LEU A 97 23.16 -5.43 26.53
C LEU A 97 22.32 -4.39 27.26
N LEU A 98 22.25 -4.47 28.59
CA LEU A 98 21.53 -3.50 29.41
C LEU A 98 22.16 -2.11 29.32
N ILE A 99 23.49 -2.02 29.28
CA ILE A 99 24.20 -0.75 29.08
C ILE A 99 23.86 -0.15 27.71
N PHE A 100 23.90 -0.95 26.63
CA PHE A 100 23.51 -0.48 25.30
C PHE A 100 22.05 -0.02 25.25
N GLY A 101 21.14 -0.78 25.86
CA GLY A 101 19.73 -0.38 25.98
C GLY A 101 19.57 0.92 26.77
N LEU A 102 20.28 1.10 27.88
CA LEU A 102 20.24 2.33 28.68
C LEU A 102 20.76 3.53 27.88
N ILE A 103 21.87 3.38 27.15
CA ILE A 103 22.39 4.43 26.27
C ILE A 103 21.35 4.81 25.21
N PHE A 104 20.68 3.81 24.63
CA PHE A 104 19.66 4.04 23.62
C PHE A 104 18.42 4.78 24.18
N VAL A 105 18.00 4.43 25.39
CA VAL A 105 16.93 5.14 26.12
C VAL A 105 17.36 6.57 26.44
N LEU A 106 18.58 6.77 26.96
CA LEU A 106 19.11 8.11 27.26
C LEU A 106 19.14 8.99 26.01
N LEU A 107 19.56 8.46 24.87
CA LEU A 107 19.54 9.20 23.60
C LEU A 107 18.12 9.53 23.15
N SER A 108 17.18 8.61 23.34
CA SER A 108 15.77 8.86 23.03
C SER A 108 15.19 9.97 23.92
N MET A 109 15.52 9.96 25.22
CA MET A 109 15.14 11.03 26.15
C MET A 109 15.79 12.37 25.80
N LEU A 110 17.08 12.38 25.44
CA LEU A 110 17.78 13.60 25.00
C LEU A 110 17.15 14.19 23.73
N LEU A 111 16.65 13.35 22.82
CA LEU A 111 15.93 13.80 21.63
C LEU A 111 14.57 14.41 21.98
N GLU A 112 13.81 13.79 22.88
CA GLU A 112 12.53 14.35 23.35
C GLU A 112 12.72 15.70 24.03
N VAL A 113 13.74 15.83 24.88
CA VAL A 113 14.14 17.12 25.45
C VAL A 113 14.52 18.09 24.33
N GLY A 114 15.31 17.65 23.35
CA GLY A 114 15.66 18.43 22.17
C GLY A 114 14.44 18.98 21.41
N TYR A 115 13.38 18.17 21.23
CA TYR A 115 12.14 18.62 20.60
C TYR A 115 11.43 19.69 21.41
N PHE A 116 11.38 19.55 22.74
CA PHE A 116 10.82 20.57 23.62
C PHE A 116 11.58 21.91 23.52
N TRP A 117 12.90 21.86 23.34
CA TRP A 117 13.70 23.06 23.09
C TRP A 117 13.47 23.63 21.68
N ALA A 118 13.32 22.78 20.68
CA ALA A 118 13.13 23.20 19.29
C ALA A 118 11.75 23.83 19.02
N ASP A 119 10.67 23.27 19.58
CA ASP A 119 9.30 23.75 19.36
C ASP A 119 8.73 24.52 20.58
N PRO A 120 8.57 25.85 20.49
CA PRO A 120 7.98 26.67 21.54
C PRO A 120 6.52 26.32 21.86
N ARG A 121 5.78 25.72 20.91
CA ARG A 121 4.34 25.38 21.08
C ARG A 121 4.14 24.28 22.10
N LEU A 122 5.09 23.34 22.20
CA LEU A 122 5.10 22.31 23.23
C LEU A 122 5.23 22.91 24.64
N ARG A 123 5.96 24.02 24.77
CA ARG A 123 6.11 24.75 26.06
C ARG A 123 4.83 25.47 26.47
N ALA A 124 4.11 26.03 25.51
CA ALA A 124 2.83 26.70 25.76
C ALA A 124 1.73 25.73 26.21
N LEU A 125 1.72 24.50 25.65
CA LEU A 125 0.79 23.44 26.06
C LEU A 125 1.05 22.93 27.49
N SER A 126 2.32 22.90 27.94
CA SER A 126 2.67 22.52 29.32
C SER A 126 2.34 23.59 30.36
N ALA A 127 2.11 24.85 29.94
CA ALA A 127 1.74 25.95 30.82
C ALA A 127 0.23 25.98 31.16
N LEU A 128 -0.58 25.13 30.52
CA LEU A 128 -1.98 24.95 30.89
C LEU A 128 -2.05 24.15 32.20
N PRO A 129 -2.78 24.62 33.24
CA PRO A 129 -2.88 23.91 34.51
C PRO A 129 -3.42 22.50 34.28
N ALA A 130 -2.73 21.52 34.85
CA ALA A 130 -3.04 20.10 34.73
C ALA A 130 -4.39 19.77 35.40
N SER A 131 -5.50 20.06 34.73
CA SER A 131 -6.84 19.63 35.14
C SER A 131 -7.07 18.12 34.95
N ARG A 132 -6.08 17.39 34.39
CA ARG A 132 -6.13 15.94 34.10
C ARG A 132 -5.66 15.02 35.24
N GLY A 133 -5.39 15.55 36.43
CA GLY A 133 -5.09 14.74 37.62
C GLY A 133 -6.31 14.28 38.43
N ARG A 134 -7.51 14.85 38.19
CA ARG A 134 -8.72 14.52 38.98
C ARG A 134 -9.47 13.27 38.51
N SER A 135 -9.36 12.88 37.24
CA SER A 135 -10.14 11.76 36.68
C SER A 135 -9.67 10.37 37.15
N VAL A 136 -8.37 10.20 37.43
CA VAL A 136 -7.83 8.91 37.88
C VAL A 136 -8.10 8.66 39.36
N ARG A 137 -8.08 9.69 40.22
CA ARG A 137 -8.49 9.56 41.63
C ARG A 137 -10.00 9.37 41.78
N LEU A 138 -10.83 10.08 41.00
CA LEU A 138 -12.28 9.90 41.02
C LEU A 138 -12.72 8.51 40.51
N ALA A 139 -12.02 7.93 39.53
CA ALA A 139 -12.29 6.57 39.07
C ALA A 139 -11.91 5.49 40.11
N PHE A 140 -10.88 5.74 40.92
CA PHE A 140 -10.44 4.83 41.98
C PHE A 140 -11.27 4.99 43.28
N ASP A 141 -11.64 6.22 43.62
CA ASP A 141 -12.46 6.53 44.79
C ASP A 141 -13.93 6.14 44.56
N GLY A 142 -14.45 6.28 43.32
CA GLY A 142 -15.76 5.78 42.93
C GLY A 142 -15.86 4.25 42.85
N TRP A 143 -14.73 3.54 42.71
CA TRP A 143 -14.68 2.08 42.80
C TRP A 143 -14.62 1.58 44.27
N ARG A 144 -14.11 2.40 45.20
CA ARG A 144 -14.07 2.10 46.64
C ARG A 144 -15.32 2.55 47.40
N ALA A 145 -16.01 3.58 46.94
CA ALA A 145 -17.21 4.12 47.57
C ALA A 145 -18.43 3.93 46.67
N GLY A 146 -18.99 2.71 46.63
CA GLY A 146 -20.18 2.46 45.81
C GLY A 146 -20.64 1.01 45.70
N SER A 147 -20.48 0.19 46.74
CA SER A 147 -21.04 -1.18 46.82
C SER A 147 -22.32 -1.27 47.67
N SER A 148 -22.99 -0.15 47.92
CA SER A 148 -24.29 -0.18 48.60
C SER A 148 -25.24 0.85 48.02
N GLN A 149 -26.43 0.36 47.67
CA GLN A 149 -27.67 1.08 47.39
C GLN A 149 -27.96 1.35 45.91
N GLY A 150 -28.90 0.55 45.42
CA GLY A 150 -29.30 0.53 44.02
C GLY A 150 -30.12 1.74 43.59
N SER A 151 -29.93 2.12 42.33
CA SER A 151 -31.03 2.37 41.41
C SER A 151 -30.49 2.26 39.99
N ARG A 152 -31.17 1.44 39.19
CA ARG A 152 -30.97 1.32 37.76
C ARG A 152 -31.54 2.58 37.08
N LEU A 153 -30.87 3.02 36.02
CA LEU A 153 -31.42 3.71 34.83
C LEU A 153 -32.20 5.03 35.05
N PRO A 154 -31.53 6.18 34.81
CA PRO A 154 -32.18 7.32 34.15
C PRO A 154 -31.66 7.61 32.73
N ALA A 155 -30.46 7.13 32.38
CA ALA A 155 -29.78 7.53 31.14
C ALA A 155 -30.50 7.17 29.82
N LEU A 156 -31.36 6.15 29.83
CA LEU A 156 -32.08 5.74 28.60
C LEU A 156 -33.29 6.63 28.30
N ARG A 157 -33.91 7.23 29.33
CA ARG A 157 -35.09 8.09 29.16
C ARG A 157 -34.67 9.48 28.67
N ASP A 158 -33.54 9.99 29.15
CA ASP A 158 -32.96 11.26 28.70
C ASP A 158 -32.35 11.15 27.30
N TRP A 159 -31.82 9.96 26.94
CA TRP A 159 -31.36 9.66 25.59
C TRP A 159 -32.52 9.57 24.57
N VAL A 160 -33.68 9.02 24.96
CA VAL A 160 -34.88 9.01 24.10
C VAL A 160 -35.53 10.40 24.01
N ALA A 161 -35.40 11.25 25.05
CA ALA A 161 -35.83 12.63 24.99
C ALA A 161 -34.94 13.49 24.06
N GLY A 162 -33.62 13.27 24.07
CA GLY A 162 -32.67 13.94 23.16
C GLY A 162 -32.80 13.52 21.69
N LEU A 163 -33.43 12.38 21.39
CA LEU A 163 -33.75 11.95 20.02
C LEU A 163 -34.94 12.71 19.40
N ARG A 164 -35.65 13.55 20.17
CA ARG A 164 -36.78 14.36 19.66
C ARG A 164 -36.45 15.83 19.41
N GLU A 165 -35.29 16.32 19.86
CA GLU A 165 -34.92 17.74 19.76
C GLU A 165 -33.45 17.89 19.36
N GLU A 166 -33.12 17.64 18.10
CA GLU A 166 -31.98 18.28 17.42
C GLU A 166 -32.06 18.06 15.90
N PHE A 167 -33.17 18.52 15.32
CA PHE A 167 -33.28 18.79 13.89
C PHE A 167 -33.19 20.30 13.70
N SER A 168 -31.97 20.81 13.50
CA SER A 168 -31.72 22.22 13.17
C SER A 168 -31.16 22.29 11.75
N TRP A 169 -32.00 22.74 10.82
CA TRP A 169 -31.69 22.92 9.40
C TRP A 169 -30.56 23.94 9.11
N ALA A 170 -30.07 24.67 10.13
CA ALA A 170 -29.17 25.81 9.95
C ALA A 170 -27.66 25.46 9.87
N SER A 171 -27.25 24.22 10.13
CA SER A 171 -25.85 23.78 9.99
C SER A 171 -25.52 23.16 8.63
N TRP A 172 -26.54 22.95 7.78
CA TRP A 172 -26.47 22.29 6.47
C TRP A 172 -26.03 23.24 5.33
N THR A 173 -26.17 24.55 5.51
CA THR A 173 -25.90 25.56 4.46
C THR A 173 -24.44 26.02 4.38
N ASN A 174 -23.67 25.95 5.48
CA ASN A 174 -22.27 26.41 5.49
C ASN A 174 -21.27 25.40 4.88
N SER A 175 -21.73 24.21 4.51
CA SER A 175 -20.91 23.17 3.85
C SER A 175 -20.88 23.28 2.32
N TRP A 176 -21.76 24.09 1.72
CA TRP A 176 -21.88 24.22 0.27
C TRP A 176 -21.04 25.36 -0.34
N GLN A 177 -20.62 26.34 0.46
CA GLN A 177 -19.72 27.39 -0.01
C GLN A 177 -18.30 26.89 -0.34
N SER A 178 -17.87 25.73 0.19
CA SER A 178 -16.59 25.10 -0.18
C SER A 178 -16.65 24.28 -1.47
N LEU A 179 -17.85 23.98 -2.00
CA LEU A 179 -18.05 23.22 -3.24
C LEU A 179 -18.23 24.11 -4.48
N ARG A 180 -18.53 25.41 -4.32
CA ARG A 180 -18.55 26.36 -5.45
C ARG A 180 -17.17 26.66 -6.04
N GLY A 181 -16.08 26.21 -5.39
CA GLY A 181 -14.72 26.31 -5.93
C GLY A 181 -14.33 25.22 -6.94
N HIS A 182 -15.17 24.21 -7.19
CA HIS A 182 -14.79 23.04 -8.02
C HIS A 182 -15.52 22.96 -9.37
N ALA A 183 -16.40 23.92 -9.69
CA ALA A 183 -17.06 23.98 -10.99
C ALA A 183 -16.21 24.68 -12.09
N GLN A 184 -14.98 25.08 -11.77
CA GLN A 184 -14.01 25.70 -12.70
C GLN A 184 -12.87 24.73 -13.10
N GLU A 185 -13.04 23.42 -12.88
CA GLU A 185 -11.99 22.40 -13.08
C GLU A 185 -12.07 21.60 -14.39
N ASP A 186 -13.10 21.79 -15.23
CA ASP A 186 -13.23 21.04 -16.49
C ASP A 186 -12.22 21.47 -17.58
N GLY A 187 -11.55 22.62 -17.41
CA GLY A 187 -10.41 23.03 -18.23
C GLY A 187 -9.04 22.52 -17.73
N PHE A 188 -8.95 22.11 -16.47
CA PHE A 188 -7.69 21.68 -15.82
C PHE A 188 -7.47 20.16 -15.92
N ALA A 189 -8.53 19.37 -16.03
CA ALA A 189 -8.45 17.90 -16.07
C ALA A 189 -7.71 17.35 -17.31
N ARG A 190 -7.77 18.05 -18.46
CA ARG A 190 -7.06 17.66 -19.70
C ARG A 190 -5.58 18.06 -19.72
N THR A 191 -5.18 19.08 -18.97
CA THR A 191 -3.77 19.51 -18.83
C THR A 191 -3.05 18.76 -17.72
N GLN A 192 -3.76 18.29 -16.69
CA GLN A 192 -3.15 17.52 -15.60
C GLN A 192 -2.76 16.10 -16.04
N THR A 193 -3.61 15.36 -16.77
CA THR A 193 -3.35 13.95 -17.20
C THR A 193 -2.13 13.79 -18.11
N ALA A 194 -1.88 14.76 -19.01
CA ALA A 194 -0.68 14.76 -19.85
C ALA A 194 0.60 15.04 -19.03
N SER A 195 0.50 15.83 -17.96
CA SER A 195 1.62 16.15 -17.08
C SER A 195 1.97 15.00 -16.11
N THR A 196 0.98 14.25 -15.61
CA THR A 196 1.21 13.07 -14.74
C THR A 196 1.82 11.90 -15.52
N ARG A 197 1.41 11.68 -16.78
CA ARG A 197 1.99 10.62 -17.64
C ARG A 197 3.45 10.90 -18.00
N ARG A 198 3.81 12.17 -18.27
CA ARG A 198 5.23 12.58 -18.45
C ARG A 198 6.05 12.44 -17.16
N ARG A 199 5.46 12.74 -15.99
CA ARG A 199 6.13 12.59 -14.69
C ARG A 199 6.38 11.13 -14.29
N GLY A 200 5.48 10.20 -14.64
CA GLY A 200 5.67 8.77 -14.41
C GLY A 200 6.79 8.16 -15.26
N ILE A 201 6.89 8.56 -16.54
CA ILE A 201 7.97 8.11 -17.44
C ILE A 201 9.32 8.72 -17.03
N ALA A 202 9.33 9.96 -16.54
CA ALA A 202 10.55 10.61 -16.05
C ALA A 202 11.06 10.09 -14.68
N ASN A 203 10.35 9.16 -14.04
CA ASN A 203 10.70 8.63 -12.72
C ASN A 203 11.82 7.58 -12.82
N TRP A 204 13.06 8.03 -13.06
CA TRP A 204 14.20 7.12 -13.23
C TRP A 204 14.45 6.15 -12.05
N PRO A 205 14.23 6.52 -10.76
CA PRO A 205 14.38 5.56 -9.66
C PRO A 205 13.42 4.37 -9.79
N LEU A 206 12.19 4.61 -10.25
CA LEU A 206 11.21 3.55 -10.47
C LEU A 206 11.69 2.55 -11.51
N TRP A 207 12.10 3.04 -12.69
CA TRP A 207 12.50 2.18 -13.81
C TRP A 207 13.79 1.43 -13.52
N LEU A 208 14.80 2.11 -12.96
CA LEU A 208 16.04 1.46 -12.60
C LEU A 208 15.84 0.45 -11.47
N GLY A 209 15.05 0.80 -10.45
CA GLY A 209 14.67 -0.12 -9.38
C GLY A 209 13.91 -1.33 -9.91
N ALA A 210 12.89 -1.13 -10.75
CA ALA A 210 12.12 -2.20 -11.36
C ALA A 210 12.99 -3.12 -12.23
N LEU A 211 13.92 -2.58 -13.01
CA LEU A 211 14.86 -3.36 -13.82
C LEU A 211 15.77 -4.22 -12.94
N ILE A 212 16.34 -3.65 -11.87
CA ILE A 212 17.19 -4.39 -10.92
C ILE A 212 16.40 -5.50 -10.24
N ILE A 213 15.18 -5.20 -9.75
CA ILE A 213 14.34 -6.20 -9.08
C ILE A 213 13.88 -7.28 -10.06
N ALA A 214 13.58 -6.95 -11.32
CA ALA A 214 13.26 -7.94 -12.34
C ALA A 214 14.46 -8.85 -12.63
N ALA A 215 15.68 -8.30 -12.76
CA ALA A 215 16.89 -9.08 -12.92
C ALA A 215 17.18 -9.98 -11.71
N LEU A 216 16.99 -9.48 -10.49
CA LEU A 216 17.10 -10.29 -9.27
C LEU A 216 16.00 -11.35 -9.18
N GLY A 217 14.80 -11.08 -9.67
CA GLY A 217 13.73 -12.06 -9.82
C GLY A 217 14.10 -13.19 -10.78
N LEU A 218 14.78 -12.88 -11.89
CA LEU A 218 15.32 -13.90 -12.79
C LEU A 218 16.42 -14.72 -12.11
N VAL A 219 17.34 -14.10 -11.37
CA VAL A 219 18.36 -14.81 -10.59
C VAL A 219 17.75 -15.64 -9.46
N LEU A 220 16.68 -15.15 -8.81
CA LEU A 220 15.94 -15.88 -7.79
C LEU A 220 15.31 -17.17 -8.34
N LEU A 221 14.73 -17.11 -9.54
CA LEU A 221 14.03 -18.22 -10.19
C LEU A 221 14.96 -19.19 -10.92
N PHE A 222 15.98 -18.66 -11.62
CA PHE A 222 16.86 -19.40 -12.52
C PHE A 222 18.32 -19.45 -12.07
N GLY A 223 18.68 -18.82 -10.95
CA GLY A 223 20.07 -18.71 -10.47
C GLY A 223 20.82 -20.04 -10.36
N PRO A 224 20.24 -21.08 -9.72
CA PRO A 224 20.87 -22.39 -9.66
C PRO A 224 21.11 -23.03 -11.04
N GLN A 225 20.26 -22.77 -12.03
CA GLN A 225 20.40 -23.26 -13.40
C GLN A 225 21.38 -22.44 -14.25
N LEU A 226 21.58 -21.17 -13.88
CA LEU A 226 22.55 -20.26 -14.52
C LEU A 226 23.98 -20.46 -13.97
N ALA A 227 24.13 -21.18 -12.87
CA ALA A 227 25.42 -21.49 -12.26
C ALA A 227 26.25 -22.41 -13.18
N ARG A 228 27.53 -22.04 -13.41
CA ARG A 228 28.45 -22.82 -14.26
C ARG A 228 28.88 -24.12 -13.60
N HIS A 229 28.98 -24.11 -12.27
CA HIS A 229 29.39 -25.23 -11.46
C HIS A 229 28.36 -25.46 -10.35
N SER A 230 28.38 -26.65 -9.75
CA SER A 230 27.57 -26.89 -8.55
C SER A 230 28.15 -26.07 -7.39
N PRO A 231 27.32 -25.32 -6.63
CA PRO A 231 27.78 -24.56 -5.47
C PRO A 231 28.30 -25.45 -4.32
N TYR A 232 28.10 -26.77 -4.42
CA TYR A 232 28.54 -27.74 -3.42
C TYR A 232 29.83 -28.47 -3.80
N THR A 233 30.33 -28.27 -5.02
CA THR A 233 31.57 -28.91 -5.48
C THR A 233 32.77 -28.16 -4.91
N THR A 234 33.52 -28.82 -4.04
CA THR A 234 34.80 -28.33 -3.49
C THR A 234 35.95 -28.79 -4.37
N GLN A 235 37.01 -27.98 -4.43
CA GLN A 235 38.23 -28.31 -5.14
C GLN A 235 39.43 -28.22 -4.21
N GLY A 236 40.26 -29.24 -4.26
CA GLY A 236 41.47 -29.33 -3.45
C GLY A 236 42.66 -28.67 -4.14
N MET A 237 43.85 -29.22 -3.90
CA MET A 237 45.09 -28.79 -4.53
C MET A 237 45.06 -29.02 -6.04
N GLU A 238 45.43 -28.00 -6.81
CA GLU A 238 45.55 -28.08 -8.27
C GLU A 238 46.92 -27.57 -8.72
N TYR A 239 47.50 -28.18 -9.75
CA TYR A 239 48.76 -27.72 -10.35
C TYR A 239 48.44 -26.76 -11.49
N VAL A 240 48.64 -25.47 -11.26
CA VAL A 240 48.52 -24.43 -12.30
C VAL A 240 49.93 -24.08 -12.76
N ASP A 241 50.24 -24.33 -14.05
CA ASP A 241 51.56 -24.10 -14.65
C ASP A 241 52.74 -24.79 -13.92
N GLY A 242 52.50 -25.98 -13.35
CA GLY A 242 53.51 -26.75 -12.61
C GLY A 242 53.78 -26.24 -11.18
N VAL A 243 53.05 -25.20 -10.74
CA VAL A 243 53.07 -24.70 -9.36
C VAL A 243 51.87 -25.28 -8.62
N LEU A 244 52.13 -25.87 -7.45
CA LEU A 244 51.08 -26.33 -6.54
C LEU A 244 50.30 -25.11 -6.02
N SER A 245 49.06 -24.95 -6.48
CA SER A 245 48.16 -23.90 -6.04
C SER A 245 47.10 -24.48 -5.10
N ILE A 246 46.87 -23.79 -3.99
CA ILE A 246 45.82 -24.12 -3.02
C ILE A 246 44.69 -23.09 -3.13
N PRO A 247 43.43 -23.50 -3.00
CA PRO A 247 42.32 -22.57 -2.94
C PRO A 247 42.49 -21.61 -1.74
N PRO A 248 42.02 -20.35 -1.85
CA PRO A 248 41.18 -19.80 -2.91
C PRO A 248 41.97 -19.41 -4.18
N PHE A 249 41.48 -19.88 -5.33
CA PHE A 249 41.98 -19.50 -6.64
C PHE A 249 41.48 -18.09 -7.02
N ALA A 250 42.38 -17.27 -7.55
CA ALA A 250 42.06 -15.95 -8.07
C ALA A 250 41.17 -16.06 -9.33
N PRO A 251 40.42 -15.00 -9.68
CA PRO A 251 39.61 -14.98 -10.90
C PRO A 251 40.41 -15.35 -12.16
N ASP A 252 39.96 -16.38 -12.86
CA ASP A 252 40.58 -16.91 -14.07
C ASP A 252 39.53 -17.31 -15.13
N ALA A 253 39.93 -17.97 -16.21
CA ALA A 253 39.02 -18.37 -17.27
C ALA A 253 38.02 -19.47 -16.82
N VAL A 254 38.44 -20.33 -15.89
CA VAL A 254 37.62 -21.41 -15.35
C VAL A 254 36.66 -20.88 -14.27
N TYR A 255 37.17 -20.09 -13.33
CA TYR A 255 36.43 -19.41 -12.27
C TYR A 255 36.46 -17.89 -12.46
N PRO A 256 35.50 -17.30 -13.21
CA PRO A 256 35.51 -15.88 -13.52
C PRO A 256 35.48 -14.97 -12.30
N TRP A 257 34.90 -15.43 -11.19
CA TRP A 257 34.79 -14.69 -9.93
C TRP A 257 35.73 -15.24 -8.86
N GLY A 258 36.62 -16.17 -9.23
CA GLY A 258 37.49 -16.93 -8.34
C GLY A 258 36.74 -17.97 -7.52
N THR A 259 37.47 -18.62 -6.62
CA THR A 259 36.92 -19.60 -5.68
C THR A 259 37.04 -19.13 -4.24
N ASP A 260 36.25 -19.75 -3.35
CA ASP A 260 36.41 -19.60 -1.91
C ASP A 260 37.52 -20.48 -1.35
N VAL A 261 37.74 -20.43 -0.03
CA VAL A 261 38.82 -21.21 0.63
C VAL A 261 38.64 -22.73 0.54
N LEU A 262 37.48 -23.21 0.09
CA LEU A 262 37.18 -24.63 -0.14
C LEU A 262 37.23 -24.99 -1.64
N GLY A 263 37.66 -24.06 -2.49
CA GLY A 263 37.71 -24.25 -3.94
C GLY A 263 36.32 -24.25 -4.60
N ARG A 264 35.29 -23.72 -3.93
CA ARG A 264 33.94 -23.60 -4.52
C ARG A 264 33.85 -22.35 -5.38
N ASP A 265 33.23 -22.46 -6.55
CA ASP A 265 33.03 -21.33 -7.46
C ASP A 265 32.14 -20.23 -6.85
N ILE A 266 32.68 -19.02 -6.72
CA ILE A 266 31.98 -17.89 -6.11
C ILE A 266 30.78 -17.46 -6.97
N GLN A 267 30.87 -17.58 -8.30
CA GLN A 267 29.75 -17.23 -9.17
C GLN A 267 28.54 -18.11 -8.89
N SER A 268 28.75 -19.41 -8.85
CA SER A 268 27.72 -20.40 -8.54
C SER A 268 27.16 -20.22 -7.12
N LEU A 269 28.01 -19.92 -6.13
CA LEU A 269 27.60 -19.63 -4.76
C LEU A 269 26.72 -18.37 -4.65
N VAL A 270 27.06 -17.29 -5.35
CA VAL A 270 26.28 -16.04 -5.32
C VAL A 270 24.93 -16.21 -6.03
N LEU A 271 24.89 -16.89 -7.18
CA LEU A 271 23.65 -17.15 -7.92
C LEU A 271 22.71 -18.08 -7.14
N ALA A 272 23.22 -19.17 -6.56
CA ALA A 272 22.44 -20.06 -5.72
C ALA A 272 22.02 -19.38 -4.40
N GLY A 273 22.90 -18.54 -3.85
CA GLY A 273 22.69 -17.80 -2.60
C GLY A 273 21.60 -16.75 -2.68
N ALA A 274 21.43 -16.13 -3.85
CA ALA A 274 20.39 -15.13 -4.09
C ALA A 274 19.00 -15.67 -3.71
N ARG A 275 18.73 -16.94 -4.02
CA ARG A 275 17.44 -17.57 -3.73
C ARG A 275 17.14 -17.63 -2.24
N GLN A 276 18.10 -18.09 -1.44
CA GLN A 276 17.93 -18.19 0.01
C GLN A 276 17.81 -16.80 0.65
N THR A 277 18.73 -15.88 0.31
CA THR A 277 18.78 -14.55 0.92
C THR A 277 17.53 -13.71 0.58
N LEU A 278 17.08 -13.71 -0.68
CA LEU A 278 15.89 -12.95 -1.10
C LEU A 278 14.58 -13.56 -0.57
N ALA A 279 14.45 -14.90 -0.56
CA ALA A 279 13.26 -15.56 -0.01
C ALA A 279 13.12 -15.31 1.50
N LEU A 280 14.23 -15.35 2.22
CA LEU A 280 14.28 -15.08 3.65
C LEU A 280 13.90 -13.63 3.96
N ALA A 281 14.44 -12.67 3.21
CA ALA A 281 14.06 -11.27 3.34
C ALA A 281 12.56 -11.05 3.05
N ALA A 282 12.02 -11.66 1.99
CA ALA A 282 10.61 -11.55 1.62
C ALA A 282 9.68 -12.12 2.69
N LEU A 283 9.99 -13.30 3.25
CA LEU A 283 9.18 -13.92 4.29
C LEU A 283 9.27 -13.18 5.63
N ALA A 284 10.45 -12.69 6.00
CA ALA A 284 10.61 -11.86 7.19
C ALA A 284 9.81 -10.56 7.08
N VAL A 285 9.89 -9.85 5.95
CA VAL A 285 9.10 -8.63 5.71
C VAL A 285 7.60 -8.94 5.65
N GLY A 286 7.20 -10.04 5.02
CA GLY A 286 5.80 -10.48 5.02
C GLY A 286 5.25 -10.67 6.43
N LEU A 287 6.00 -11.36 7.30
CA LEU A 287 5.63 -11.54 8.71
C LEU A 287 5.57 -10.21 9.47
N ARG A 288 6.57 -9.32 9.29
CA ARG A 288 6.56 -7.96 9.86
C ARG A 288 5.34 -7.17 9.44
N MET A 289 4.98 -7.22 8.16
CA MET A 289 3.83 -6.51 7.60
C MET A 289 2.52 -7.03 8.19
N VAL A 290 2.35 -8.35 8.30
CA VAL A 290 1.14 -8.93 8.91
C VAL A 290 0.97 -8.47 10.36
N ILE A 291 2.02 -8.59 11.17
CA ILE A 291 1.99 -8.20 12.59
C ILE A 291 1.80 -6.68 12.71
N GLY A 292 2.59 -5.90 11.98
CA GLY A 292 2.60 -4.45 12.02
C GLY A 292 1.26 -3.85 11.57
N VAL A 293 0.71 -4.31 10.45
CA VAL A 293 -0.60 -3.86 9.95
C VAL A 293 -1.72 -4.23 10.92
N ALA A 294 -1.75 -5.47 11.42
CA ALA A 294 -2.80 -5.89 12.35
C ALA A 294 -2.80 -5.06 13.64
N LEU A 295 -1.63 -4.90 14.27
CA LEU A 295 -1.48 -4.11 15.49
C LEU A 295 -1.67 -2.60 15.23
N GLY A 296 -1.26 -2.11 14.06
CA GLY A 296 -1.38 -0.70 13.69
C GLY A 296 -2.82 -0.29 13.42
N LEU A 297 -3.59 -1.15 12.74
CA LEU A 297 -5.03 -0.96 12.56
C LEU A 297 -5.75 -0.95 13.91
N ALA A 298 -5.42 -1.88 14.81
CA ALA A 298 -6.01 -1.94 16.14
C ALA A 298 -5.67 -0.68 16.96
N ALA A 299 -4.38 -0.33 17.09
CA ALA A 299 -3.94 0.83 17.84
C ALA A 299 -4.47 2.15 17.25
N GLY A 300 -4.55 2.26 15.92
CA GLY A 300 -5.06 3.44 15.23
C GLY A 300 -6.58 3.58 15.34
N TRP A 301 -7.32 2.48 15.22
CA TRP A 301 -8.78 2.50 15.33
C TRP A 301 -9.24 2.86 16.74
N TRP A 302 -8.62 2.26 17.76
CA TRP A 302 -8.85 2.60 19.16
C TRP A 302 -7.80 3.60 19.68
N SER A 303 -7.56 4.68 18.93
CA SER A 303 -6.63 5.75 19.31
C SER A 303 -6.92 6.28 20.72
N ALA A 304 -5.86 6.53 21.51
CA ALA A 304 -5.91 7.00 22.90
C ALA A 304 -6.51 6.01 23.93
N SER A 305 -6.83 4.78 23.51
CA SER A 305 -7.25 3.72 24.43
C SER A 305 -6.07 3.14 25.24
N PRO A 306 -6.33 2.37 26.31
CA PRO A 306 -5.30 1.57 26.97
C PRO A 306 -4.62 0.58 26.02
N LEU A 307 -5.36 0.02 25.04
CA LEU A 307 -4.82 -0.91 24.04
C LEU A 307 -3.78 -0.22 23.15
N ASP A 308 -4.08 0.97 22.65
CA ASP A 308 -3.15 1.80 21.89
C ASP A 308 -1.85 2.05 22.68
N ARG A 309 -2.00 2.51 23.93
CA ARG A 309 -0.85 2.77 24.82
C ARG A 309 -0.03 1.52 25.12
N PHE A 310 -0.67 0.36 25.29
CA PHE A 310 0.02 -0.91 25.50
C PHE A 310 0.80 -1.34 24.25
N ILE A 311 0.17 -1.35 23.08
CA ILE A 311 0.81 -1.73 21.81
C ILE A 311 1.98 -0.79 21.50
N ALA A 312 1.78 0.53 21.62
CA ALA A 312 2.81 1.53 21.43
C ALA A 312 3.95 1.40 22.45
N GLY A 313 3.62 1.07 23.71
CA GLY A 313 4.59 0.83 24.78
C GLY A 313 5.43 -0.42 24.55
N VAL A 314 4.84 -1.53 24.10
CA VAL A 314 5.60 -2.73 23.73
C VAL A 314 6.53 -2.44 22.55
N ALA A 315 6.04 -1.74 21.53
CA ALA A 315 6.86 -1.34 20.40
C ALA A 315 8.03 -0.43 20.81
N SER A 316 7.81 0.51 21.73
CA SER A 316 8.88 1.40 22.21
C SER A 316 9.93 0.68 23.06
N VAL A 317 9.52 -0.29 23.89
CA VAL A 317 10.46 -1.14 24.65
C VAL A 317 11.32 -1.98 23.73
N LEU A 318 10.73 -2.63 22.72
CA LEU A 318 11.50 -3.42 21.74
C LEU A 318 12.43 -2.56 20.90
N ALA A 319 11.98 -1.36 20.51
CA ALA A 319 12.79 -0.42 19.76
C ALA A 319 13.98 0.16 20.57
N ALA A 320 13.98 0.01 21.90
CA ALA A 320 15.09 0.44 22.75
C ALA A 320 16.34 -0.46 22.61
N PHE A 321 16.18 -1.69 22.12
CA PHE A 321 17.30 -2.60 21.90
C PHE A 321 17.90 -2.39 20.51
N PRO A 322 19.24 -2.45 20.37
CA PRO A 322 19.89 -2.51 19.06
C PRO A 322 19.33 -3.65 18.22
N THR A 323 18.79 -3.32 17.03
CA THR A 323 18.06 -4.26 16.17
C THR A 323 18.89 -5.48 15.82
N LEU A 324 20.16 -5.29 15.47
CA LEU A 324 21.10 -6.37 15.14
C LEU A 324 21.25 -7.36 16.29
N ILE A 325 21.46 -6.84 17.50
CA ILE A 325 21.70 -7.69 18.67
C ILE A 325 20.43 -8.42 19.08
N LEU A 326 19.28 -7.73 19.06
CA LEU A 326 17.99 -8.34 19.39
C LEU A 326 17.66 -9.48 18.42
N VAL A 327 17.86 -9.27 17.11
CA VAL A 327 17.64 -10.32 16.11
C VAL A 327 18.60 -11.49 16.33
N MET A 328 19.90 -11.21 16.48
CA MET A 328 20.89 -12.25 16.76
C MET A 328 20.50 -13.10 17.98
N LEU A 329 20.13 -12.46 19.08
CA LEU A 329 19.73 -13.13 20.32
C LEU A 329 18.47 -13.98 20.12
N LEU A 330 17.46 -13.48 19.40
CA LEU A 330 16.27 -14.27 19.09
C LEU A 330 16.60 -15.48 18.23
N ILE A 331 17.44 -15.34 17.21
CA ILE A 331 17.84 -16.48 16.36
C ILE A 331 18.63 -17.51 17.18
N LEU A 332 19.51 -17.07 18.09
CA LEU A 332 20.24 -17.96 19.00
C LEU A 332 19.31 -18.72 19.95
N ILE A 333 18.34 -18.03 20.56
CA ILE A 333 17.34 -18.64 21.47
C ILE A 333 16.43 -19.62 20.74
N LEU A 334 15.94 -19.25 19.55
CA LEU A 334 15.11 -20.11 18.71
C LEU A 334 15.90 -21.29 18.11
N GLY A 335 17.23 -21.27 18.26
CA GLY A 335 18.15 -22.31 17.83
C GLY A 335 18.53 -22.17 16.37
N ILE A 336 19.74 -21.65 16.10
CA ILE A 336 20.28 -21.42 14.74
C ILE A 336 20.23 -22.69 13.85
N ARG A 337 20.37 -23.88 14.44
CA ARG A 337 20.29 -25.17 13.74
C ARG A 337 18.90 -25.48 13.15
N GLY A 338 17.85 -24.74 13.55
CA GLY A 338 16.54 -24.79 12.90
C GLY A 338 16.53 -24.24 11.46
N GLY A 339 17.68 -23.82 10.95
CA GLY A 339 17.89 -23.42 9.57
C GLY A 339 17.13 -22.14 9.25
N PHE A 340 16.17 -22.24 8.33
CA PHE A 340 15.47 -21.08 7.78
C PHE A 340 14.46 -20.44 8.75
N ARG A 341 13.81 -21.23 9.61
CA ARG A 341 12.70 -20.76 10.47
C ARG A 341 13.14 -19.76 11.56
N PRO A 342 14.23 -19.99 12.33
CA PRO A 342 14.71 -19.05 13.34
C PRO A 342 15.01 -17.67 12.77
N PHE A 343 15.54 -17.60 11.55
CA PHE A 343 15.84 -16.33 10.87
C PHE A 343 14.56 -15.60 10.47
N VAL A 344 13.59 -16.27 9.86
CA VAL A 344 12.30 -15.65 9.51
C VAL A 344 11.58 -15.14 10.75
N LEU A 345 11.56 -15.91 11.83
CA LEU A 345 10.92 -15.49 13.09
C LEU A 345 11.71 -14.36 13.77
N GLY A 346 13.03 -14.48 13.90
CA GLY A 346 13.88 -13.47 14.53
C GLY A 346 13.84 -12.14 13.79
N LEU A 347 13.98 -12.17 12.47
CA LEU A 347 13.86 -10.97 11.63
C LEU A 347 12.42 -10.47 11.56
N GLY A 348 11.42 -11.36 11.54
CA GLY A 348 10.00 -11.01 11.43
C GLY A 348 9.40 -10.37 12.67
N LEU A 349 9.80 -10.86 13.86
CA LEU A 349 9.35 -10.36 15.17
C LEU A 349 10.05 -9.07 15.60
N VAL A 350 11.14 -8.71 14.93
CA VAL A 350 11.84 -7.44 15.16
C VAL A 350 11.51 -6.49 14.02
N GLY A 351 11.11 -5.25 14.31
CA GLY A 351 10.82 -4.23 13.29
C GLY A 351 9.34 -4.07 12.91
N TRP A 352 8.43 -4.95 13.36
CA TRP A 352 6.98 -4.75 13.17
C TRP A 352 6.47 -3.45 13.78
N GLY A 353 7.15 -2.93 14.81
CA GLY A 353 6.80 -1.68 15.49
C GLY A 353 6.81 -0.46 14.57
N GLU A 354 7.73 -0.40 13.61
CA GLU A 354 7.82 0.71 12.64
C GLU A 354 6.60 0.71 11.70
N ILE A 355 6.27 -0.45 11.15
CA ILE A 355 5.08 -0.65 10.31
C ILE A 355 3.81 -0.37 11.10
N MET A 356 3.73 -0.85 12.34
CA MET A 356 2.60 -0.59 13.25
C MET A 356 2.39 0.91 13.47
N GLN A 357 3.46 1.66 13.76
CA GLN A 357 3.37 3.10 13.96
C GLN A 357 2.94 3.84 12.70
N PHE A 358 3.47 3.43 11.54
CA PHE A 358 3.06 3.99 10.25
C PHE A 358 1.56 3.77 9.99
N VAL A 359 1.10 2.53 10.06
CA VAL A 359 -0.31 2.16 9.83
C VAL A 359 -1.22 2.87 10.84
N ARG A 360 -0.83 2.89 12.11
CA ARG A 360 -1.55 3.60 13.18
C ARG A 360 -1.71 5.09 12.85
N GLY A 361 -0.64 5.74 12.39
CA GLY A 361 -0.66 7.16 12.00
C GLY A 361 -1.63 7.42 10.85
N GLU A 362 -1.59 6.58 9.82
CA GLU A 362 -2.50 6.69 8.67
C GLU A 362 -3.97 6.45 9.06
N VAL A 363 -4.26 5.46 9.91
CA VAL A 363 -5.63 5.23 10.39
C VAL A 363 -6.15 6.45 11.17
N ILE A 364 -5.35 7.01 12.06
CA ILE A 364 -5.71 8.22 12.82
C ILE A 364 -5.98 9.40 11.88
N ALA A 365 -5.17 9.54 10.82
CA ALA A 365 -5.33 10.60 9.82
C ALA A 365 -6.53 10.39 8.89
N LEU A 366 -6.87 9.15 8.56
CA LEU A 366 -8.00 8.81 7.71
C LEU A 366 -9.33 8.92 8.47
N ARG A 367 -9.37 8.53 9.75
CA ARG A 367 -10.58 8.47 10.57
C ARG A 367 -11.48 9.72 10.52
N PRO A 368 -10.96 10.97 10.64
CA PRO A 368 -11.79 12.18 10.58
C PRO A 368 -12.21 12.59 9.17
N LYS A 369 -11.91 11.79 8.12
CA LYS A 369 -12.29 12.16 6.75
C LYS A 369 -13.80 11.95 6.54
N PRO A 370 -14.50 12.86 5.81
CA PRO A 370 -15.96 12.82 5.66
C PRO A 370 -16.54 11.52 5.11
N PHE A 371 -15.81 10.80 4.26
CA PHE A 371 -16.28 9.52 3.70
C PHE A 371 -16.33 8.39 4.75
N LEU A 372 -15.49 8.45 5.79
CA LEU A 372 -15.55 7.51 6.91
C LEU A 372 -16.65 7.88 7.89
N GLU A 373 -16.84 9.19 8.14
CA GLU A 373 -17.97 9.68 8.96
C GLU A 373 -19.31 9.29 8.32
N SER A 374 -19.42 9.43 7.00
CA SER A 374 -20.59 8.99 6.23
C SER A 374 -20.80 7.48 6.34
N ALA A 375 -19.74 6.67 6.23
CA ALA A 375 -19.85 5.22 6.38
C ALA A 375 -20.33 4.80 7.79
N VAL A 376 -19.89 5.51 8.82
CA VAL A 376 -20.34 5.31 10.21
C VAL A 376 -21.80 5.73 10.38
N ALA A 377 -22.21 6.87 9.79
CA ALA A 377 -23.58 7.39 9.85
C ALA A 377 -24.59 6.44 9.16
N VAL A 378 -24.17 5.74 8.11
CA VAL A 378 -24.97 4.71 7.41
C VAL A 378 -24.99 3.37 8.19
N GLY A 379 -24.32 3.29 9.33
CA GLY A 379 -24.29 2.09 10.18
C GLY A 379 -23.36 0.98 9.69
N ALA A 380 -22.32 1.30 8.92
CA ALA A 380 -21.33 0.31 8.51
C ALA A 380 -20.57 -0.26 9.71
N SER A 381 -20.42 -1.59 9.77
CA SER A 381 -19.65 -2.24 10.83
C SER A 381 -18.15 -1.91 10.73
N THR A 382 -17.46 -1.89 11.87
CA THR A 382 -16.01 -1.61 11.96
C THR A 382 -15.17 -2.43 10.99
N SER A 383 -15.43 -3.74 10.88
CA SER A 383 -14.70 -4.62 9.95
C SER A 383 -14.94 -4.26 8.49
N ARG A 384 -16.17 -3.86 8.13
CA ARG A 384 -16.51 -3.37 6.80
C ARG A 384 -15.83 -2.05 6.49
N ILE A 385 -15.78 -1.14 7.48
CA ILE A 385 -15.08 0.14 7.34
C ILE A 385 -13.59 -0.08 7.11
N ILE A 386 -12.95 -0.90 7.95
CA ILE A 386 -11.53 -1.20 7.82
C ILE A 386 -11.24 -1.87 6.48
N GLY A 387 -11.99 -2.91 6.10
CA GLY A 387 -11.73 -3.67 4.87
C GLY A 387 -12.05 -2.93 3.58
N ARG A 388 -13.11 -2.10 3.56
CA ARG A 388 -13.62 -1.47 2.33
C ARG A 388 -13.21 -0.01 2.16
N HIS A 389 -12.87 0.68 3.25
CA HIS A 389 -12.51 2.09 3.20
C HIS A 389 -11.09 2.37 3.68
N ILE A 390 -10.61 1.78 4.78
CA ILE A 390 -9.26 2.08 5.28
C ILE A 390 -8.20 1.31 4.50
N MET A 391 -8.30 -0.02 4.45
CA MET A 391 -7.29 -0.89 3.83
C MET A 391 -6.97 -0.49 2.38
N PRO A 392 -7.95 -0.22 1.50
CA PRO A 392 -7.64 0.18 0.12
C PRO A 392 -6.87 1.49 0.02
N ASN A 393 -7.07 2.41 0.96
CA ASN A 393 -6.33 3.69 1.01
C ASN A 393 -4.88 3.50 1.52
N LEU A 394 -4.59 2.42 2.24
CA LEU A 394 -3.23 2.11 2.72
C LEU A 394 -2.41 1.27 1.72
N LEU A 395 -3.08 0.53 0.82
CA LEU A 395 -2.41 -0.35 -0.15
C LEU A 395 -1.31 0.33 -0.97
N PRO A 396 -1.49 1.57 -1.50
CA PRO A 396 -0.44 2.22 -2.27
C PRO A 396 0.83 2.49 -1.44
N ALA A 397 0.66 2.86 -0.17
CA ALA A 397 1.77 3.09 0.74
C ALA A 397 2.50 1.79 1.09
N PHE A 398 1.78 0.66 1.19
CA PHE A 398 2.39 -0.64 1.50
C PHE A 398 3.36 -1.11 0.43
N VAL A 399 3.12 -0.82 -0.84
CA VAL A 399 4.07 -1.22 -1.91
C VAL A 399 5.42 -0.53 -1.72
N SER A 400 5.41 0.78 -1.44
CA SER A 400 6.65 1.51 -1.13
C SER A 400 7.28 1.00 0.18
N LEU A 401 6.47 0.74 1.21
CA LEU A 401 6.95 0.33 2.52
C LEU A 401 7.63 -1.03 2.47
N ILE A 402 7.03 -2.02 1.78
CA ILE A 402 7.60 -3.36 1.60
C ILE A 402 8.96 -3.29 0.92
N ALA A 403 9.10 -2.47 -0.13
CA ALA A 403 10.37 -2.32 -0.83
C ALA A 403 11.45 -1.71 0.09
N LEU A 404 11.13 -0.68 0.86
CA LEU A 404 12.08 -0.10 1.82
C LEU A 404 12.46 -1.08 2.93
N GLU A 405 11.49 -1.84 3.46
CA GLU A 405 11.72 -2.88 4.48
C GLU A 405 12.58 -4.02 3.96
N LEU A 406 12.41 -4.43 2.71
CA LEU A 406 13.27 -5.44 2.07
C LEU A 406 14.73 -4.99 2.04
N GLY A 407 14.99 -3.72 1.69
CA GLY A 407 16.32 -3.14 1.75
C GLY A 407 16.90 -3.15 3.17
N ALA A 408 16.08 -2.82 4.18
CA ALA A 408 16.50 -2.81 5.58
C ALA A 408 16.81 -4.22 6.12
N VAL A 409 15.96 -5.22 5.80
CA VAL A 409 16.17 -6.62 6.21
C VAL A 409 17.39 -7.22 5.54
N LEU A 410 17.60 -6.97 4.24
CA LEU A 410 18.79 -7.43 3.53
C LEU A 410 20.08 -6.85 4.11
N MET A 411 20.07 -5.57 4.50
CA MET A 411 21.20 -4.98 5.20
C MET A 411 21.47 -5.68 6.54
N LEU A 412 20.42 -5.96 7.32
CA LEU A 412 20.53 -6.66 8.59
C LEU A 412 21.05 -8.11 8.44
N LEU A 413 20.63 -8.81 7.38
CA LEU A 413 21.17 -10.13 7.01
C LEU A 413 22.67 -10.09 6.72
N GLY A 414 23.12 -9.08 5.96
CA GLY A 414 24.55 -8.86 5.72
C GLY A 414 25.33 -8.62 7.01
N GLU A 415 24.78 -7.81 7.92
CA GLU A 415 25.38 -7.56 9.24
C GLU A 415 25.46 -8.84 10.09
N LEU A 416 24.39 -9.64 10.14
CA LEU A 416 24.36 -10.92 10.85
C LEU A 416 25.38 -11.92 10.28
N GLY A 417 25.41 -12.06 8.96
CA GLY A 417 26.37 -12.93 8.27
C GLY A 417 27.82 -12.56 8.61
N PHE A 418 28.13 -11.26 8.60
CA PHE A 418 29.45 -10.76 8.99
C PHE A 418 29.82 -11.11 10.45
N VAL A 419 28.86 -10.99 11.38
CA VAL A 419 29.06 -11.31 12.80
C VAL A 419 29.24 -12.82 13.05
N GLY A 420 28.87 -13.69 12.10
CA GLY A 420 28.96 -15.14 12.26
C GLY A 420 27.61 -15.83 12.44
N ILE A 421 26.51 -15.12 12.20
CA ILE A 421 25.15 -15.61 12.39
C ILE A 421 24.52 -15.81 11.01
N PHE A 422 24.47 -17.06 10.57
CA PHE A 422 23.94 -17.44 9.27
C PHE A 422 23.16 -18.77 9.36
N ILE A 423 22.42 -19.09 8.29
CA ILE A 423 21.50 -20.22 8.25
C ILE A 423 22.25 -21.54 8.53
N GLY A 424 21.68 -22.37 9.41
CA GLY A 424 22.21 -23.70 9.73
C GLY A 424 23.32 -23.70 10.78
N GLY A 425 23.88 -22.54 11.12
CA GLY A 425 24.83 -22.40 12.22
C GLY A 425 26.23 -22.93 11.95
N GLY A 426 26.50 -23.32 10.70
CA GLY A 426 27.81 -23.74 10.22
C GLY A 426 28.14 -25.21 10.44
N ALA A 427 29.11 -25.66 9.66
CA ALA A 427 29.77 -26.94 9.72
C ALA A 427 31.27 -26.73 10.01
N PHE A 428 31.94 -27.77 10.49
CA PHE A 428 33.37 -27.73 10.79
C PHE A 428 34.14 -28.57 9.77
N ALA A 429 35.21 -28.02 9.19
CA ALA A 429 36.18 -28.76 8.38
C ALA A 429 37.58 -28.66 9.00
N GLU A 430 38.33 -29.76 9.00
CA GLU A 430 39.76 -29.74 9.27
C GLU A 430 40.49 -29.50 7.96
N LEU A 431 40.95 -28.25 7.76
CA LEU A 431 41.68 -27.85 6.53
C LEU A 431 43.15 -28.29 6.57
N VAL A 432 43.72 -28.47 7.75
CA VAL A 432 45.12 -28.87 7.98
C VAL A 432 45.17 -29.81 9.20
N ILE A 433 45.97 -30.87 9.13
CA ILE A 433 46.20 -31.81 10.24
C ILE A 433 46.80 -31.03 11.43
N ASP A 434 46.26 -31.21 12.64
CA ASP A 434 46.61 -30.48 13.88
C ASP A 434 46.32 -28.96 13.90
N ALA A 435 45.51 -28.45 12.96
CA ALA A 435 45.04 -27.07 12.98
C ALA A 435 43.62 -26.94 13.59
N PRO A 436 43.26 -25.76 14.15
CA PRO A 436 41.91 -25.53 14.64
C PRO A 436 40.85 -25.72 13.55
N LYS A 437 39.74 -26.37 13.90
CA LYS A 437 38.62 -26.65 13.00
C LYS A 437 38.10 -25.36 12.36
N TYR A 438 38.08 -25.32 11.02
CA TYR A 438 37.55 -24.21 10.26
C TYR A 438 36.02 -24.27 10.25
N HIS A 439 35.39 -23.26 10.84
CA HIS A 439 33.93 -23.14 10.89
C HIS A 439 33.43 -22.42 9.63
N TYR A 440 32.65 -23.10 8.80
CA TYR A 440 32.17 -22.59 7.52
C TYR A 440 30.70 -22.94 7.28
N SER A 441 30.04 -22.19 6.42
CA SER A 441 28.72 -22.54 5.91
C SER A 441 28.80 -23.33 4.61
N ASP A 442 28.09 -24.46 4.59
CA ASP A 442 27.77 -25.26 3.40
C ASP A 442 26.51 -24.74 2.68
N VAL A 443 25.74 -23.86 3.31
CA VAL A 443 24.52 -23.29 2.72
C VAL A 443 24.88 -22.11 1.80
N PRO A 444 24.52 -22.16 0.50
CA PRO A 444 24.66 -21.01 -0.38
C PRO A 444 23.64 -19.94 0.05
N GLU A 445 24.13 -18.93 0.77
CA GLU A 445 23.39 -17.77 1.27
C GLU A 445 24.39 -16.61 1.42
N TRP A 446 24.06 -15.40 0.94
CA TRP A 446 25.04 -14.32 0.84
C TRP A 446 25.66 -13.90 2.19
N GLY A 447 24.89 -13.87 3.28
CA GLY A 447 25.41 -13.59 4.62
C GLY A 447 26.39 -14.65 5.09
N ALA A 448 26.09 -15.92 4.82
CA ALA A 448 26.96 -17.05 5.09
C ALA A 448 28.26 -16.98 4.30
N LEU A 449 28.21 -16.57 3.03
CA LEU A 449 29.39 -16.34 2.19
C LEU A 449 30.29 -15.25 2.78
N LEU A 450 29.71 -14.12 3.21
CA LEU A 450 30.45 -13.05 3.89
C LEU A 450 31.07 -13.52 5.21
N SER A 451 30.41 -14.45 5.91
CA SER A 451 30.91 -15.03 7.15
C SER A 451 32.18 -15.85 6.94
N ASN A 452 32.18 -16.72 5.92
CA ASN A 452 33.29 -17.63 5.62
C ASN A 452 34.58 -16.87 5.28
N VAL A 453 34.46 -15.73 4.61
CA VAL A 453 35.60 -14.98 4.07
C VAL A 453 36.11 -13.89 5.02
N ARG A 454 35.42 -13.63 6.15
CA ARG A 454 35.69 -12.48 7.02
C ARG A 454 37.15 -12.37 7.50
N LEU A 455 37.83 -13.49 7.74
CA LEU A 455 39.23 -13.53 8.22
C LEU A 455 40.24 -13.33 7.09
N TYR A 456 39.86 -13.66 5.85
CA TYR A 456 40.76 -13.65 4.69
C TYR A 456 40.40 -12.58 3.66
N ALA A 457 39.33 -11.80 3.88
CA ALA A 457 38.85 -10.78 2.93
C ALA A 457 39.89 -9.72 2.58
N ARG A 458 40.88 -9.48 3.44
CA ARG A 458 42.01 -8.57 3.14
C ARG A 458 43.04 -9.19 2.20
N VAL A 459 43.20 -10.50 2.23
CA VAL A 459 44.16 -11.26 1.42
C VAL A 459 43.53 -11.65 0.08
N TYR A 460 42.26 -12.08 0.11
CA TYR A 460 41.50 -12.54 -1.05
C TYR A 460 40.23 -11.70 -1.23
N PRO A 461 40.35 -10.45 -1.72
CA PRO A 461 39.24 -9.49 -1.72
C PRO A 461 38.04 -9.91 -2.58
N TRP A 462 38.27 -10.63 -3.68
CA TRP A 462 37.21 -11.10 -4.58
C TRP A 462 36.16 -11.96 -3.83
N THR A 463 36.60 -12.76 -2.87
CA THR A 463 35.74 -13.65 -2.07
C THR A 463 34.67 -12.91 -1.26
N ALA A 464 34.94 -11.66 -0.86
CA ALA A 464 34.00 -10.80 -0.14
C ALA A 464 33.23 -9.82 -1.05
N ILE A 465 33.88 -9.34 -2.12
CA ILE A 465 33.32 -8.31 -3.01
C ILE A 465 32.04 -8.80 -3.70
N TYR A 466 32.02 -10.02 -4.26
CA TYR A 466 30.87 -10.48 -5.05
C TYR A 466 29.61 -10.74 -4.21
N PRO A 467 29.66 -11.43 -3.06
CA PRO A 467 28.49 -11.53 -2.18
C PRO A 467 28.02 -10.17 -1.65
N ALA A 468 28.95 -9.26 -1.31
CA ALA A 468 28.61 -7.90 -0.90
C ALA A 468 27.95 -7.10 -2.03
N LEU A 469 28.39 -7.28 -3.27
CA LEU A 469 27.79 -6.67 -4.45
C LEU A 469 26.35 -7.19 -4.68
N GLY A 470 26.10 -8.48 -4.43
CA GLY A 470 24.75 -9.05 -4.44
C GLY A 470 23.81 -8.33 -3.47
N PHE A 471 24.23 -8.17 -2.21
CA PHE A 471 23.50 -7.37 -1.23
C PHE A 471 23.32 -5.92 -1.68
N PHE A 472 24.38 -5.26 -2.14
CA PHE A 472 24.34 -3.87 -2.58
C PHE A 472 23.32 -3.65 -3.70
N VAL A 473 23.36 -4.48 -4.75
CA VAL A 473 22.44 -4.41 -5.89
C VAL A 473 21.00 -4.64 -5.44
N ALA A 474 20.75 -5.63 -4.57
CA ALA A 474 19.42 -5.89 -4.04
C ALA A 474 18.88 -4.72 -3.19
N ILE A 475 19.68 -4.24 -2.23
CA ILE A 475 19.31 -3.11 -1.36
C ILE A 475 19.06 -1.85 -2.19
N LEU A 476 19.92 -1.57 -3.17
CA LEU A 476 19.75 -0.44 -4.09
C LEU A 476 18.47 -0.58 -4.92
N GLY A 477 18.24 -1.74 -5.53
CA GLY A 477 17.06 -2.04 -6.34
C GLY A 477 15.77 -1.83 -5.56
N PHE A 478 15.68 -2.38 -4.36
CA PHE A 478 14.49 -2.25 -3.51
C PHE A 478 14.29 -0.81 -3.01
N ASN A 479 15.35 -0.10 -2.62
CA ASN A 479 15.24 1.30 -2.20
C ASN A 479 14.81 2.23 -3.35
N LEU A 480 15.36 2.03 -4.55
CA LEU A 480 15.00 2.79 -5.75
C LEU A 480 13.56 2.51 -6.18
N LEU A 481 13.15 1.23 -6.16
CA LEU A 481 11.77 0.84 -6.46
C LEU A 481 10.79 1.46 -5.46
N GLY A 482 11.08 1.38 -4.16
CA GLY A 482 10.26 1.98 -3.11
C GLY A 482 10.10 3.49 -3.28
N GLU A 483 11.21 4.21 -3.46
CA GLU A 483 11.20 5.65 -3.72
C GLU A 483 10.45 6.00 -5.02
N GLY A 484 10.64 5.20 -6.08
CA GLY A 484 9.93 5.35 -7.35
C GLY A 484 8.41 5.20 -7.19
N VAL A 485 7.96 4.16 -6.50
CA VAL A 485 6.54 3.92 -6.22
C VAL A 485 5.98 5.03 -5.35
N ARG A 486 6.69 5.44 -4.29
CA ARG A 486 6.28 6.55 -3.43
C ARG A 486 6.01 7.82 -4.23
N ARG A 487 6.90 8.19 -5.15
CA ARG A 487 6.71 9.38 -6.01
C ARG A 487 5.47 9.29 -6.89
N LEU A 488 5.11 8.09 -7.36
CA LEU A 488 3.88 7.89 -8.14
C LEU A 488 2.64 8.00 -7.27
N VAL A 489 2.69 7.49 -6.03
CA VAL A 489 1.61 7.61 -5.05
C VAL A 489 1.40 9.07 -4.65
N ASP A 490 2.49 9.78 -4.30
CA ASP A 490 2.46 11.21 -3.94
C ASP A 490 1.97 12.08 -5.11
N ALA A 491 2.23 11.68 -6.36
CA ALA A 491 1.76 12.38 -7.56
C ALA A 491 0.31 12.04 -7.98
N GLY A 492 -0.39 11.17 -7.23
CA GLY A 492 -1.76 10.75 -7.55
C GLY A 492 -1.89 9.93 -8.85
N ALA A 493 -0.78 9.37 -9.37
CA ALA A 493 -0.76 8.68 -10.66
C ALA A 493 -1.18 7.20 -10.58
N LEU A 494 -1.13 6.60 -9.39
CA LEU A 494 -1.39 5.17 -9.16
C LEU A 494 -2.79 4.95 -8.56
N HIS A 495 -3.76 4.74 -9.45
CA HIS A 495 -5.08 4.20 -9.13
C HIS A 495 -5.02 2.66 -9.14
N LEU A 496 -4.56 2.08 -8.02
CA LEU A 496 -4.43 0.62 -7.85
C LEU A 496 -5.75 -0.15 -7.91
N ASP A 497 -6.88 0.55 -7.85
CA ASP A 497 -8.23 0.03 -8.11
C ASP A 497 -8.43 -0.44 -9.56
N ARG A 498 -7.58 0.00 -10.51
CA ARG A 498 -7.69 -0.32 -11.95
C ARG A 498 -6.76 -1.42 -12.44
N LEU A 499 -5.84 -1.92 -11.61
CA LEU A 499 -5.05 -3.09 -11.94
C LEU A 499 -5.97 -4.31 -11.85
N ALA A 500 -6.29 -4.87 -13.02
CA ALA A 500 -7.19 -6.00 -13.27
C ALA A 500 -7.36 -6.93 -12.06
N ASN A 501 -8.61 -7.11 -11.66
CA ASN A 501 -9.10 -7.87 -10.50
C ASN A 501 -8.00 -8.56 -9.68
N ARG A 502 -7.39 -7.83 -8.73
CA ARG A 502 -6.25 -8.26 -7.90
C ARG A 502 -6.35 -9.69 -7.34
N PHE A 503 -7.58 -10.16 -7.10
CA PHE A 503 -7.84 -11.52 -6.60
C PHE A 503 -7.62 -12.60 -7.66
N VAL A 504 -7.83 -12.30 -8.94
CA VAL A 504 -7.59 -13.22 -10.06
C VAL A 504 -6.09 -13.38 -10.30
N LEU A 505 -5.31 -12.29 -10.28
CA LEU A 505 -3.86 -12.36 -10.44
C LEU A 505 -3.17 -13.04 -9.25
N VAL A 506 -3.61 -12.74 -8.03
CA VAL A 506 -3.11 -13.43 -6.82
C VAL A 506 -3.54 -14.89 -6.83
N GLY A 507 -4.78 -15.21 -7.21
CA GLY A 507 -5.26 -16.58 -7.35
C GLY A 507 -4.47 -17.38 -8.40
N ALA A 508 -4.19 -16.77 -9.55
CA ALA A 508 -3.36 -17.37 -10.60
C ALA A 508 -1.92 -17.62 -10.12
N LEU A 509 -1.31 -16.64 -9.42
CA LEU A 509 0.02 -16.80 -8.85
C LEU A 509 0.06 -17.92 -7.81
N VAL A 510 -0.93 -17.98 -6.91
CA VAL A 510 -1.04 -19.03 -5.88
C VAL A 510 -1.23 -20.39 -6.53
N ALA A 511 -2.07 -20.52 -7.56
CA ALA A 511 -2.24 -21.77 -8.29
C ALA A 511 -0.92 -22.21 -8.96
N VAL A 512 -0.19 -21.29 -9.59
CA VAL A 512 1.13 -21.55 -10.22
C VAL A 512 2.20 -21.99 -9.22
N VAL A 513 2.11 -21.57 -7.95
CA VAL A 513 3.09 -21.96 -6.95
C VAL A 513 2.67 -23.21 -6.18
N MET A 514 1.38 -23.36 -5.89
CA MET A 514 0.85 -24.40 -5.00
C MET A 514 0.37 -25.65 -5.74
N GLN A 515 0.04 -25.56 -7.04
CA GLN A 515 -0.58 -26.66 -7.80
C GLN A 515 0.14 -26.95 -9.13
N PRO A 516 1.45 -27.28 -9.11
CA PRO A 516 2.24 -27.47 -10.32
C PRO A 516 1.76 -28.65 -11.19
N GLU A 517 1.30 -29.74 -10.56
CA GLU A 517 0.85 -30.95 -11.25
C GLU A 517 -0.47 -30.75 -11.99
N ILE A 518 -1.40 -30.00 -11.40
CA ILE A 518 -2.69 -29.68 -12.04
C ILE A 518 -2.46 -28.75 -13.23
N ILE A 519 -1.54 -27.79 -13.11
CA ILE A 519 -1.22 -26.85 -14.16
C ILE A 519 -0.56 -27.51 -15.37
N THR A 520 0.36 -28.44 -15.14
CA THR A 520 1.01 -29.18 -16.23
C THR A 520 0.05 -30.17 -16.87
N ALA A 521 -0.79 -30.85 -16.09
CA ALA A 521 -1.86 -31.71 -16.60
C ALA A 521 -2.86 -30.92 -17.45
N PHE A 522 -3.25 -29.72 -17.01
CA PHE A 522 -4.17 -28.84 -17.73
C PHE A 522 -3.58 -28.28 -19.03
N ALA A 523 -2.27 -27.97 -19.06
CA ALA A 523 -1.60 -27.49 -20.27
C ALA A 523 -1.63 -28.53 -21.41
N ASN A 524 -1.77 -29.81 -21.03
CA ASN A 524 -1.91 -30.99 -21.90
C ASN A 524 -0.91 -31.00 -23.06
N ASP A 525 0.34 -30.66 -22.76
CA ASP A 525 1.42 -30.57 -23.74
C ASP A 525 2.75 -30.97 -23.09
N PRO A 526 3.22 -32.20 -23.31
CA PRO A 526 4.45 -32.72 -22.70
C PRO A 526 5.72 -32.01 -23.19
N SER A 527 5.64 -31.26 -24.30
CA SER A 527 6.80 -30.59 -24.92
C SER A 527 7.16 -29.26 -24.27
N LEU A 528 6.25 -28.70 -23.46
CA LEU A 528 6.42 -27.39 -22.83
C LEU A 528 7.04 -27.53 -21.43
N GLY A 529 8.09 -26.73 -21.18
CA GLY A 529 8.61 -26.55 -19.83
C GLY A 529 7.59 -25.92 -18.89
N TYR A 530 7.72 -26.17 -17.58
CA TYR A 530 6.75 -25.76 -16.56
C TYR A 530 6.27 -24.31 -16.69
N GLY A 531 7.17 -23.36 -16.95
CA GLY A 531 6.82 -21.94 -17.07
C GLY A 531 5.90 -21.63 -18.25
N LEU A 532 6.10 -22.30 -19.40
CA LEU A 532 5.24 -22.13 -20.58
C LEU A 532 3.91 -22.86 -20.38
N SER A 533 3.92 -24.03 -19.75
CA SER A 533 2.71 -24.75 -19.36
C SER A 533 1.87 -23.94 -18.37
N ALA A 534 2.49 -23.31 -17.39
CA ALA A 534 1.84 -22.39 -16.44
C ALA A 534 1.23 -21.18 -17.14
N LEU A 535 1.97 -20.55 -18.05
CA LEU A 535 1.46 -19.42 -18.83
C LEU A 535 0.26 -19.83 -19.70
N LYS A 536 0.38 -20.96 -20.42
CA LYS A 536 -0.68 -21.51 -21.27
C LYS A 536 -1.93 -21.83 -20.45
N SER A 537 -1.79 -22.52 -19.33
CA SER A 537 -2.90 -22.92 -18.46
C SER A 537 -3.60 -21.71 -17.84
N VAL A 538 -2.87 -20.74 -17.30
CA VAL A 538 -3.46 -19.51 -16.73
C VAL A 538 -4.17 -18.71 -17.81
N TRP A 539 -3.54 -18.54 -18.98
CA TRP A 539 -4.14 -17.83 -20.11
C TRP A 539 -5.43 -18.48 -20.56
N TRP A 540 -5.43 -19.81 -20.70
CA TRP A 540 -6.59 -20.55 -21.18
C TRP A 540 -7.73 -20.56 -20.17
N VAL A 541 -7.46 -20.77 -18.88
CA VAL A 541 -8.50 -20.67 -17.82
C VAL A 541 -9.09 -19.26 -17.76
N MET A 542 -8.29 -18.21 -17.95
CA MET A 542 -8.82 -16.85 -18.01
C MET A 542 -9.67 -16.61 -19.27
N ALA A 543 -9.25 -17.15 -20.42
CA ALA A 543 -9.93 -16.98 -21.69
C ALA A 543 -11.26 -17.75 -21.75
N ASP A 544 -11.23 -19.07 -21.53
CA ASP A 544 -12.37 -19.96 -21.75
C ASP A 544 -12.97 -20.56 -20.48
N GLY A 545 -12.30 -20.42 -19.34
CA GLY A 545 -12.77 -20.92 -18.05
C GLY A 545 -12.23 -22.32 -17.74
N PHE A 546 -12.49 -22.77 -16.51
CA PHE A 546 -12.21 -24.13 -16.08
C PHE A 546 -13.41 -25.02 -16.40
N VAL A 547 -13.18 -26.28 -16.79
CA VAL A 547 -14.24 -27.28 -16.97
C VAL A 547 -14.00 -28.42 -15.99
N SER A 548 -14.98 -28.64 -15.12
CA SER A 548 -14.95 -29.69 -14.10
C SER A 548 -15.58 -30.98 -14.63
N THR A 549 -14.95 -32.12 -14.35
CA THR A 549 -15.47 -33.47 -14.65
C THR A 549 -15.40 -34.33 -13.40
N THR A 550 -16.24 -34.02 -12.42
CA THR A 550 -16.36 -34.72 -11.14
C THR A 550 -17.39 -35.85 -11.17
N GLY A 551 -18.22 -35.91 -12.23
CA GLY A 551 -19.27 -36.92 -12.40
C GLY A 551 -20.59 -36.57 -11.73
N TYR A 552 -20.67 -35.42 -11.06
CA TYR A 552 -21.89 -34.86 -10.48
C TYR A 552 -22.30 -33.62 -11.27
N GLU A 553 -23.39 -33.71 -12.03
CA GLU A 553 -23.83 -32.67 -12.98
C GLU A 553 -23.97 -31.28 -12.32
N GLN A 554 -24.42 -31.23 -11.06
CA GLN A 554 -24.62 -29.97 -10.31
C GLN A 554 -23.29 -29.30 -9.90
N ILE A 555 -22.25 -30.10 -9.67
CA ILE A 555 -20.91 -29.62 -9.32
C ILE A 555 -20.19 -29.20 -10.61
N ASP A 556 -20.32 -30.01 -11.66
CA ASP A 556 -19.69 -29.73 -12.94
C ASP A 556 -20.30 -28.50 -13.62
N THR A 557 -21.62 -28.29 -13.52
CA THR A 557 -22.25 -27.05 -13.98
C THR A 557 -21.85 -25.83 -13.16
N LEU A 558 -21.68 -25.97 -11.84
CA LEU A 558 -21.26 -24.87 -10.97
C LEU A 558 -19.81 -24.42 -11.24
N PHE A 559 -18.88 -25.37 -11.46
CA PHE A 559 -17.47 -25.07 -11.70
C PHE A 559 -17.12 -24.78 -13.17
N SER A 560 -18.04 -25.03 -14.11
CA SER A 560 -17.83 -24.82 -15.56
C SER A 560 -18.51 -23.57 -16.12
N GLY A 561 -18.60 -22.49 -15.33
CA GLY A 561 -19.30 -21.25 -15.70
C GLY A 561 -18.67 -20.41 -16.84
N GLY A 562 -17.55 -20.86 -17.42
CA GLY A 562 -16.86 -20.20 -18.53
C GLY A 562 -15.95 -19.03 -18.12
N GLY A 563 -15.03 -18.67 -19.02
CA GLY A 563 -14.05 -17.59 -18.84
C GLY A 563 -14.49 -16.27 -19.47
N MET A 564 -13.55 -15.40 -19.85
CA MET A 564 -13.87 -14.13 -20.53
C MET A 564 -14.67 -14.33 -21.85
N SER A 565 -14.51 -15.47 -22.52
CA SER A 565 -15.23 -15.79 -23.75
C SER A 565 -16.75 -15.90 -23.54
N SER A 566 -17.22 -16.31 -22.35
CA SER A 566 -18.65 -16.36 -22.03
C SER A 566 -19.28 -14.97 -21.90
N MET A 567 -18.47 -13.93 -21.68
CA MET A 567 -18.92 -12.54 -21.59
C MET A 567 -18.71 -11.76 -22.90
N LEU A 568 -18.08 -12.36 -23.92
CA LEU A 568 -17.69 -11.66 -25.14
C LEU A 568 -18.91 -11.12 -25.90
N SER A 569 -20.01 -11.86 -25.94
CA SER A 569 -21.28 -11.42 -26.55
C SER A 569 -21.84 -10.17 -25.88
N THR A 570 -21.81 -10.12 -24.54
CA THR A 570 -22.22 -8.94 -23.75
C THR A 570 -21.29 -7.76 -24.00
N VAL A 571 -19.97 -8.00 -24.07
CA VAL A 571 -18.97 -6.96 -24.39
C VAL A 571 -19.20 -6.39 -25.79
N TRP A 572 -19.44 -7.24 -26.79
CA TRP A 572 -19.75 -6.79 -28.16
C TRP A 572 -21.04 -5.95 -28.22
N LEU A 573 -22.07 -6.34 -27.46
CA LEU A 573 -23.31 -5.58 -27.35
C LEU A 573 -23.06 -4.20 -26.74
N ILE A 574 -22.30 -4.12 -25.65
CA ILE A 574 -21.93 -2.84 -25.00
C ILE A 574 -21.11 -1.96 -25.94
N LEU A 575 -20.09 -2.50 -26.61
CA LEU A 575 -19.27 -1.76 -27.57
C LEU A 575 -20.09 -1.24 -28.74
N GLY A 576 -21.01 -2.05 -29.27
CA GLY A 576 -21.94 -1.65 -30.31
C GLY A 576 -22.89 -0.54 -29.86
N ALA A 577 -23.49 -0.69 -28.69
CA ALA A 577 -24.42 0.27 -28.10
C ALA A 577 -23.74 1.62 -27.77
N MET A 578 -22.54 1.59 -27.17
CA MET A 578 -21.75 2.81 -26.93
C MET A 578 -21.33 3.50 -28.23
N SER A 579 -20.94 2.73 -29.26
CA SER A 579 -20.57 3.29 -30.56
C SER A 579 -21.77 3.94 -31.25
N PHE A 580 -22.94 3.30 -31.21
CA PHE A 580 -24.19 3.86 -31.71
C PHE A 580 -24.62 5.12 -30.95
N GLY A 581 -24.56 5.08 -29.61
CA GLY A 581 -24.85 6.25 -28.78
C GLY A 581 -23.95 7.44 -29.05
N ALA A 582 -22.64 7.18 -29.20
CA ALA A 582 -21.67 8.21 -29.56
C ALA A 582 -21.95 8.81 -30.95
N MET A 583 -22.34 7.98 -31.93
CA MET A 583 -22.75 8.46 -33.25
C MET A 583 -24.03 9.31 -33.19
N MET A 584 -25.03 8.94 -32.37
CA MET A 584 -26.25 9.72 -32.21
C MET A 584 -26.00 11.08 -31.53
N ASP A 585 -25.10 11.13 -30.57
CA ASP A 585 -24.72 12.36 -29.87
C ASP A 585 -23.90 13.29 -30.77
N PHE A 586 -22.89 12.74 -31.47
CA PHE A 586 -22.08 13.50 -32.42
C PHE A 586 -22.90 14.03 -33.60
N GLY A 587 -23.88 13.25 -34.09
CA GLY A 587 -24.78 13.67 -35.17
C GLY A 587 -25.87 14.67 -34.75
N GLY A 588 -25.99 15.00 -33.46
CA GLY A 588 -26.98 15.95 -32.94
C GLY A 588 -28.44 15.47 -33.03
N PHE A 589 -28.67 14.19 -33.36
CA PHE A 589 -30.00 13.61 -33.53
C PHE A 589 -30.80 13.62 -32.22
N ASN A 590 -30.12 13.40 -31.09
CA ASN A 590 -30.73 13.42 -29.76
C ASN A 590 -31.35 14.79 -29.44
N THR A 591 -30.62 15.88 -29.73
CA THR A 591 -31.08 17.27 -29.54
C THR A 591 -32.31 17.57 -30.40
N ARG A 592 -32.35 17.09 -31.65
CA ARG A 592 -33.49 17.26 -32.57
C ARG A 592 -34.74 16.49 -32.14
N LEU A 593 -34.59 15.30 -31.55
CA LEU A 593 -35.69 14.48 -31.05
C LEU A 593 -36.36 15.07 -29.79
N ILE A 594 -35.57 15.69 -28.91
CA ILE A 594 -36.02 16.09 -27.58
C ILE A 594 -36.40 17.58 -27.48
N ALA A 595 -35.80 18.46 -28.29
CA ALA A 595 -36.16 19.90 -28.30
C ALA A 595 -37.67 20.19 -28.49
N PRO A 596 -38.43 19.46 -29.34
CA PRO A 596 -39.87 19.65 -29.49
C PRO A 596 -40.69 19.17 -28.29
N ILE A 597 -40.11 18.29 -27.46
CA ILE A 597 -40.74 17.74 -26.27
C ILE A 597 -40.61 18.72 -25.11
N ILE A 598 -39.41 19.30 -24.91
CA ILE A 598 -39.13 20.27 -23.85
C ILE A 598 -40.07 21.50 -23.94
N GLY A 599 -40.29 22.04 -25.14
CA GLY A 599 -41.13 23.23 -25.36
C GLY A 599 -42.62 23.05 -25.03
N ARG A 600 -43.10 21.82 -24.80
CA ARG A 600 -44.51 21.54 -24.48
C ARG A 600 -44.77 21.34 -22.98
N ILE A 601 -43.74 21.35 -22.14
CA ILE A 601 -43.85 21.02 -20.72
C ILE A 601 -44.14 22.27 -19.89
N LYS A 602 -45.28 22.31 -19.21
CA LYS A 602 -45.72 23.48 -18.43
C LYS A 602 -45.57 23.35 -16.91
N SER A 603 -45.27 22.16 -16.37
CA SER A 603 -45.21 21.92 -14.92
C SER A 603 -43.91 21.24 -14.47
N VAL A 604 -43.56 21.41 -13.18
CA VAL A 604 -42.39 20.77 -12.55
C VAL A 604 -42.52 19.24 -12.60
N GLY A 605 -43.66 18.69 -12.20
CA GLY A 605 -43.92 17.25 -12.29
C GLY A 605 -43.89 16.74 -13.73
N GLY A 606 -44.39 17.50 -14.69
CA GLY A 606 -44.26 17.17 -16.12
C GLY A 606 -42.81 17.14 -16.60
N THR A 607 -41.94 17.97 -16.03
CA THR A 607 -40.51 18.02 -16.37
C THR A 607 -39.82 16.75 -15.86
N ILE A 608 -40.04 16.39 -14.60
CA ILE A 608 -39.50 15.16 -13.99
C ILE A 608 -40.01 13.91 -14.71
N ALA A 609 -41.32 13.82 -14.98
CA ALA A 609 -41.91 12.70 -15.71
C ALA A 609 -41.34 12.56 -17.13
N THR A 610 -41.10 13.69 -17.81
CA THR A 610 -40.49 13.67 -19.15
C THR A 610 -39.06 13.17 -19.13
N VAL A 611 -38.25 13.57 -18.14
CA VAL A 611 -36.90 13.01 -17.96
C VAL A 611 -36.98 11.50 -17.76
N MET A 612 -37.85 11.04 -16.86
CA MET A 612 -37.99 9.61 -16.56
C MET A 612 -38.43 8.79 -17.78
N LEU A 613 -39.41 9.28 -18.53
CA LEU A 613 -39.88 8.64 -19.76
C LEU A 613 -38.82 8.65 -20.86
N THR A 614 -38.02 9.73 -20.95
CA THR A 614 -36.91 9.82 -21.90
C THR A 614 -35.82 8.81 -21.57
N SER A 615 -35.43 8.67 -20.29
CA SER A 615 -34.46 7.67 -19.84
C SER A 615 -34.95 6.24 -20.11
N LEU A 616 -36.23 5.94 -19.84
CA LEU A 616 -36.83 4.64 -20.17
C LEU A 616 -36.80 4.39 -21.69
N GLY A 617 -37.21 5.37 -22.50
CA GLY A 617 -37.18 5.28 -23.95
C GLY A 617 -35.78 5.02 -24.50
N LEU A 618 -34.77 5.67 -23.92
CA LEU A 618 -33.36 5.45 -24.27
C LEU A 618 -32.87 4.07 -23.85
N ASN A 619 -33.36 3.49 -22.76
CA ASN A 619 -33.05 2.10 -22.46
C ASN A 619 -33.65 1.13 -23.48
N ILE A 620 -34.85 1.42 -23.99
CA ILE A 620 -35.54 0.58 -24.99
C ILE A 620 -34.82 0.65 -26.34
N VAL A 621 -34.38 1.85 -26.73
CA VAL A 621 -33.77 2.10 -28.05
C VAL A 621 -32.25 1.94 -28.06
N GLY A 622 -31.56 2.42 -27.03
CA GLY A 622 -30.11 2.63 -27.01
C GLY A 622 -29.27 1.41 -26.61
N GLY A 623 -29.90 0.32 -26.13
CA GLY A 623 -29.22 -0.94 -25.79
C GLY A 623 -28.17 -0.86 -24.67
N ASP A 624 -27.94 0.32 -24.08
CA ASP A 624 -27.00 0.53 -22.99
C ASP A 624 -27.48 1.61 -22.01
N GLN A 625 -27.31 1.32 -20.71
CA GLN A 625 -27.75 2.16 -19.60
C GLN A 625 -27.03 3.51 -19.54
N TYR A 626 -25.77 3.60 -19.97
CA TYR A 626 -24.98 4.82 -19.83
C TYR A 626 -25.63 5.99 -20.56
N ILE A 627 -26.12 5.75 -21.78
CA ILE A 627 -26.78 6.77 -22.61
C ILE A 627 -28.12 7.18 -21.98
N ALA A 628 -28.88 6.22 -21.45
CA ALA A 628 -30.14 6.47 -20.76
C ALA A 628 -29.99 7.31 -19.48
N ILE A 629 -28.77 7.41 -18.94
CA ILE A 629 -28.46 8.25 -17.78
C ILE A 629 -27.87 9.60 -18.21
N VAL A 630 -26.76 9.56 -18.95
CA VAL A 630 -25.95 10.74 -19.21
C VAL A 630 -26.65 11.72 -20.13
N LEU A 631 -27.35 11.22 -21.16
CA LEU A 631 -27.97 12.07 -22.16
C LEU A 631 -29.14 12.88 -21.57
N PRO A 632 -30.16 12.28 -20.89
CA PRO A 632 -31.20 13.06 -20.23
C PRO A 632 -30.65 14.01 -19.15
N ALA A 633 -29.68 13.57 -18.35
CA ALA A 633 -29.08 14.42 -17.33
C ALA A 633 -28.43 15.68 -17.92
N ARG A 634 -27.73 15.56 -19.06
CA ARG A 634 -27.12 16.71 -19.74
C ARG A 634 -28.14 17.61 -20.40
N MET A 635 -29.11 17.03 -21.10
CA MET A 635 -30.08 17.77 -21.89
C MET A 635 -31.08 18.58 -21.05
N PHE A 636 -31.49 18.03 -19.91
CA PHE A 636 -32.48 18.67 -19.03
C PHE A 636 -31.85 19.52 -17.92
N LEU A 637 -30.52 19.54 -17.78
CA LEU A 637 -29.83 20.31 -16.74
C LEU A 637 -30.17 21.80 -16.78
N VAL A 638 -30.17 22.39 -17.98
CA VAL A 638 -30.49 23.81 -18.19
C VAL A 638 -31.94 24.09 -17.82
N GLU A 639 -32.86 23.22 -18.21
CA GLU A 639 -34.28 23.37 -17.90
C GLU A 639 -34.60 23.24 -16.41
N PHE A 640 -33.92 22.33 -15.71
CA PHE A 640 -34.04 22.20 -14.25
C PHE A 640 -33.52 23.46 -13.54
N ARG A 641 -32.39 24.01 -13.99
CA ARG A 641 -31.85 25.27 -13.47
C ARG A 641 -32.79 26.45 -13.75
N ASN A 642 -33.32 26.57 -14.96
CA ASN A 642 -34.28 27.62 -15.35
C ASN A 642 -35.55 27.59 -14.50
N ARG A 643 -35.96 26.41 -14.01
CA ARG A 643 -37.12 26.23 -13.14
C ARG A 643 -36.79 26.31 -11.65
N GLY A 644 -35.55 26.65 -11.28
CA GLY A 644 -35.13 26.74 -9.88
C GLY A 644 -35.10 25.38 -9.15
N ILE A 645 -34.89 24.27 -9.88
CA ILE A 645 -34.83 22.92 -9.33
C ILE A 645 -33.37 22.52 -9.15
N HIS A 646 -33.03 21.98 -7.97
CA HIS A 646 -31.67 21.55 -7.67
C HIS A 646 -31.25 20.36 -8.57
N PRO A 647 -30.02 20.33 -9.12
CA PRO A 647 -29.53 19.25 -10.00
C PRO A 647 -29.61 17.84 -9.40
N GLU A 648 -29.65 17.72 -8.08
CA GLU A 648 -29.83 16.45 -7.39
C GLU A 648 -31.21 15.81 -7.65
N THR A 649 -32.24 16.62 -7.88
CA THR A 649 -33.56 16.11 -8.29
C THR A 649 -33.51 15.53 -9.69
N LEU A 650 -32.70 16.12 -10.59
CA LEU A 650 -32.45 15.58 -11.92
C LEU A 650 -31.67 14.28 -11.85
N ALA A 651 -30.61 14.22 -11.05
CA ALA A 651 -29.82 13.00 -10.84
C ALA A 651 -30.71 11.85 -10.32
N THR A 652 -31.50 12.12 -9.29
CA THR A 652 -32.46 11.17 -8.72
C THR A 652 -33.50 10.72 -9.75
N ALA A 653 -34.06 11.63 -10.55
CA ALA A 653 -35.05 11.28 -11.59
C ALA A 653 -34.46 10.36 -12.66
N VAL A 654 -33.23 10.63 -13.09
CA VAL A 654 -32.52 9.81 -14.07
C VAL A 654 -32.12 8.46 -13.48
N GLU A 655 -31.73 8.39 -12.21
CA GLU A 655 -31.42 7.13 -11.54
C GLU A 655 -32.67 6.26 -11.35
N ASN A 656 -33.78 6.85 -10.92
CA ASN A 656 -35.08 6.19 -10.75
C ASN A 656 -35.74 5.74 -12.07
N SER A 657 -35.12 6.05 -13.20
CA SER A 657 -35.60 5.63 -14.52
C SER A 657 -34.53 4.87 -15.31
N GLY A 658 -33.46 5.55 -15.71
CA GLY A 658 -32.37 5.00 -16.51
C GLY A 658 -31.71 3.78 -15.86
N THR A 659 -31.42 3.81 -14.56
CA THR A 659 -30.78 2.67 -13.88
C THR A 659 -31.73 1.50 -13.66
N VAL A 660 -32.90 1.77 -13.09
CA VAL A 660 -33.84 0.72 -12.66
C VAL A 660 -34.57 0.05 -13.81
N THR A 661 -34.77 0.72 -14.94
CA THR A 661 -35.52 0.12 -16.06
C THR A 661 -34.65 -0.66 -17.04
N SER A 662 -33.32 -0.45 -17.00
CA SER A 662 -32.36 -1.12 -17.88
C SER A 662 -32.43 -2.67 -17.82
N PRO A 663 -32.51 -3.31 -16.63
CA PRO A 663 -32.62 -4.76 -16.54
C PRO A 663 -33.89 -5.38 -17.14
N LEU A 664 -34.93 -4.58 -17.38
CA LEU A 664 -36.20 -5.04 -17.92
C LEU A 664 -36.17 -5.28 -19.44
N ILE A 665 -35.11 -4.82 -20.12
CA ILE A 665 -35.03 -4.80 -21.57
C ILE A 665 -34.01 -5.86 -22.04
N PRO A 666 -34.44 -6.90 -22.78
CA PRO A 666 -33.60 -8.07 -23.06
C PRO A 666 -32.31 -7.74 -23.83
N TRP A 667 -32.37 -6.76 -24.71
CA TRP A 667 -31.26 -6.31 -25.55
C TRP A 667 -30.50 -5.12 -24.95
N ASN A 668 -30.79 -4.74 -23.70
CA ASN A 668 -29.98 -3.78 -22.95
C ASN A 668 -28.85 -4.52 -22.21
N SER A 669 -27.69 -3.89 -22.05
CA SER A 669 -26.51 -4.48 -21.40
C SER A 669 -26.81 -5.09 -20.02
N CYS A 670 -27.65 -4.45 -19.19
CA CYS A 670 -28.01 -4.99 -17.88
C CYS A 670 -29.01 -6.16 -17.96
N GLY A 671 -29.95 -6.13 -18.91
CA GLY A 671 -30.90 -7.22 -19.13
C GLY A 671 -30.22 -8.47 -19.68
N ALA A 672 -29.30 -8.28 -20.65
CA ALA A 672 -28.45 -9.34 -21.18
C ALA A 672 -27.57 -9.98 -20.09
N TYR A 673 -26.94 -9.14 -19.24
CA TYR A 673 -26.15 -9.63 -18.11
C TYR A 673 -26.99 -10.42 -17.10
N MET A 674 -28.15 -9.91 -16.69
CA MET A 674 -29.03 -10.61 -15.75
C MET A 674 -29.56 -11.93 -16.32
N SER A 675 -29.92 -11.95 -17.60
CA SER A 675 -30.37 -13.17 -18.27
C SER A 675 -29.26 -14.23 -18.32
N ALA A 676 -28.04 -13.82 -18.63
CA ALA A 676 -26.87 -14.71 -18.61
C ALA A 676 -26.54 -15.22 -17.20
N ALA A 677 -26.57 -14.34 -16.19
CA ALA A 677 -26.24 -14.69 -14.82
C ALA A 677 -27.29 -15.58 -14.14
N LEU A 678 -28.58 -15.34 -14.41
CA LEU A 678 -29.68 -16.12 -13.83
C LEU A 678 -29.98 -17.40 -14.62
N GLY A 679 -29.41 -17.56 -15.82
CA GLY A 679 -29.68 -18.69 -16.69
C GLY A 679 -31.12 -18.75 -17.23
N VAL A 680 -31.87 -17.65 -17.12
CA VAL A 680 -33.26 -17.54 -17.58
C VAL A 680 -33.44 -16.31 -18.45
N SER A 681 -34.36 -16.37 -19.43
CA SER A 681 -34.62 -15.23 -20.30
C SER A 681 -35.18 -14.03 -19.53
N THR A 682 -34.93 -12.81 -20.02
CA THR A 682 -35.47 -11.58 -19.42
C THR A 682 -36.98 -11.63 -19.24
N PHE A 683 -37.73 -12.21 -20.19
CA PHE A 683 -39.19 -12.34 -20.08
C PHE A 683 -39.65 -13.23 -18.91
N VAL A 684 -38.80 -14.17 -18.46
CA VAL A 684 -39.12 -15.04 -17.32
C VAL A 684 -38.98 -14.29 -16.00
N TYR A 685 -37.89 -13.53 -15.81
CA TYR A 685 -37.72 -12.76 -14.57
C TYR A 685 -38.49 -11.43 -14.57
N PHE A 686 -38.88 -10.92 -15.74
CA PHE A 686 -39.54 -9.62 -15.93
C PHE A 686 -40.71 -9.38 -14.96
N PRO A 687 -41.69 -10.31 -14.75
CA PRO A 687 -42.81 -10.08 -13.85
C PRO A 687 -42.41 -9.95 -12.37
N TYR A 688 -41.23 -10.45 -11.99
CA TYR A 688 -40.75 -10.48 -10.61
C TYR A 688 -39.89 -9.27 -10.24
N CYS A 689 -39.61 -8.37 -11.20
CA CYS A 689 -38.84 -7.14 -10.98
C CYS A 689 -39.67 -6.04 -10.27
N PHE A 690 -40.32 -6.37 -9.16
CA PHE A 690 -41.23 -5.47 -8.43
C PHE A 690 -40.59 -4.13 -8.07
N PHE A 691 -39.32 -4.14 -7.64
CA PHE A 691 -38.57 -2.93 -7.32
C PHE A 691 -38.43 -2.00 -8.53
N ASN A 692 -38.13 -2.55 -9.70
CA ASN A 692 -37.88 -1.77 -10.92
C ASN A 692 -39.15 -1.05 -11.38
N PHE A 693 -40.31 -1.71 -11.32
CA PHE A 693 -41.60 -1.09 -11.63
C PHE A 693 -42.05 -0.10 -10.56
N ALA A 694 -41.95 -0.49 -9.28
CA ALA A 694 -42.39 0.35 -8.17
C ALA A 694 -41.57 1.63 -8.08
N ASN A 695 -40.24 1.56 -8.22
CA ASN A 695 -39.38 2.73 -8.13
C ASN A 695 -39.62 3.73 -9.27
N PHE A 696 -39.84 3.22 -10.49
CA PHE A 696 -40.20 4.06 -11.64
C PHE A 696 -41.55 4.77 -11.45
N LEU A 697 -42.58 4.03 -10.99
CA LEU A 697 -43.91 4.58 -10.75
C LEU A 697 -43.92 5.58 -9.58
N LEU A 698 -43.28 5.25 -8.47
CA LEU A 698 -43.19 6.11 -7.28
C LEU A 698 -42.42 7.39 -7.61
N GLY A 699 -41.33 7.32 -8.39
CA GLY A 699 -40.60 8.50 -8.83
C GLY A 699 -41.47 9.48 -9.65
N MET A 700 -42.31 8.96 -10.54
CA MET A 700 -43.29 9.80 -11.27
C MET A 700 -44.32 10.41 -10.32
N ILE A 701 -44.91 9.63 -9.42
CA ILE A 701 -45.90 10.11 -8.45
C ILE A 701 -45.31 11.22 -7.58
N TYR A 702 -44.11 11.00 -7.02
CA TYR A 702 -43.44 12.00 -6.18
C TYR A 702 -43.10 13.27 -6.96
N GLY A 703 -42.71 13.16 -8.23
CA GLY A 703 -42.52 14.31 -9.11
C GLY A 703 -43.79 15.14 -9.32
N PHE A 704 -44.96 14.51 -9.47
CA PHE A 704 -46.23 15.22 -9.62
C PHE A 704 -46.78 15.79 -8.31
N VAL A 705 -46.62 15.07 -7.19
CA VAL A 705 -47.07 15.52 -5.87
C VAL A 705 -46.12 16.56 -5.26
N GLY A 706 -44.87 16.62 -5.73
CA GLY A 706 -43.85 17.56 -5.25
C GLY A 706 -43.11 17.11 -3.99
N ILE A 707 -43.13 15.80 -3.69
CA ILE A 707 -42.42 15.22 -2.54
C ILE A 707 -40.94 15.06 -2.90
N ASN A 708 -40.03 15.52 -2.04
CA ASN A 708 -38.57 15.45 -2.23
C ASN A 708 -38.05 16.16 -3.51
N VAL A 709 -38.76 17.16 -4.02
CA VAL A 709 -38.28 18.02 -5.10
C VAL A 709 -37.45 19.15 -4.49
N LEU A 710 -36.13 19.04 -4.57
CA LEU A 710 -35.20 20.04 -4.05
C LEU A 710 -35.18 21.27 -4.96
N ARG A 711 -35.24 22.47 -4.38
CA ARG A 711 -35.20 23.75 -5.10
C ARG A 711 -33.90 24.49 -4.81
N LEU A 712 -33.45 25.29 -5.76
CA LEU A 712 -32.30 26.18 -5.61
C LEU A 712 -32.67 27.35 -4.68
N ASP A 713 -31.72 27.79 -3.87
CA ASP A 713 -31.90 28.99 -3.04
C ASP A 713 -32.02 30.24 -3.92
N PRO A 714 -32.79 31.28 -3.50
CA PRO A 714 -32.97 32.53 -4.25
C PRO A 714 -31.66 33.22 -4.67
N GLU A 715 -30.58 33.05 -3.90
CA GLU A 715 -29.24 33.60 -4.16
C GLU A 715 -28.40 32.74 -5.12
N GLU A 716 -28.86 31.53 -5.47
CA GLU A 716 -28.22 30.61 -6.43
C GLU A 716 -28.89 30.61 -7.81
N PHE A 717 -29.95 31.41 -8.00
CA PHE A 717 -30.51 31.61 -9.33
C PHE A 717 -29.43 32.25 -10.22
N PRO A 718 -29.08 31.64 -11.35
CA PRO A 718 -28.12 32.25 -12.25
C PRO A 718 -28.68 33.61 -12.72
N GLU A 719 -27.92 34.68 -12.54
CA GLU A 719 -28.07 35.87 -13.39
C GLU A 719 -28.07 35.38 -14.84
N ILE A 720 -29.07 35.79 -15.61
CA ILE A 720 -29.49 35.22 -16.89
C ILE A 720 -28.40 35.32 -18.00
N GLU A 721 -27.18 35.76 -17.69
CA GLU A 721 -26.24 36.29 -18.67
C GLU A 721 -24.99 35.43 -18.98
N SER A 722 -24.86 34.16 -18.54
CA SER A 722 -23.56 33.47 -18.75
C SER A 722 -23.54 31.95 -18.99
N LEU A 723 -24.64 31.29 -19.36
CA LEU A 723 -24.52 29.92 -19.89
C LEU A 723 -24.24 29.95 -21.40
N PRO A 724 -23.28 29.18 -21.92
CA PRO A 724 -23.02 29.12 -23.34
C PRO A 724 -24.26 28.55 -24.03
N VAL A 725 -25.00 29.40 -24.72
CA VAL A 725 -25.92 28.99 -25.77
C VAL A 725 -25.10 28.12 -26.71
N ALA A 726 -25.49 26.84 -26.87
CA ALA A 726 -24.88 25.98 -27.88
C ALA A 726 -24.82 26.77 -29.19
N PRO A 727 -23.66 26.81 -29.89
CA PRO A 727 -23.51 27.68 -31.04
C PRO A 727 -24.67 27.44 -31.99
N ALA A 728 -25.40 28.51 -32.32
CA ALA A 728 -26.44 28.45 -33.33
C ALA A 728 -25.79 27.86 -34.58
N VAL A 729 -26.22 26.66 -34.96
CA VAL A 729 -25.83 26.06 -36.23
C VAL A 729 -26.35 27.00 -37.30
N ASP A 730 -25.44 27.70 -37.96
CA ASP A 730 -25.71 28.53 -39.12
C ASP A 730 -26.32 27.64 -40.21
N LEU A 731 -27.64 27.75 -40.41
CA LEU A 731 -28.39 26.95 -41.38
C LEU A 731 -28.15 27.40 -42.83
N GLN A 732 -27.17 28.28 -43.09
CA GLN A 732 -26.76 28.68 -44.43
C GLN A 732 -25.37 28.16 -44.85
N LYS A 733 -24.76 27.22 -44.12
CA LYS A 733 -23.55 26.51 -44.57
C LYS A 733 -23.70 24.99 -44.60
#